data_AF-A0A416GGM1-F1
#
_entry.id   AF-A0A416GGM1-F1
#
_cell.length_a   1.000
_cell.length_b   1.000
_cell.length_c   1.000
_cell.angle_alpha   90.00
_cell.angle_beta   90.00
_cell.angle_gamma   90.00
#
_symmetry.space_group_name_H-M   'P 1'
#
loop_
_entity.id
_entity.type
_entity.pdbx_description
1 polymer ?
#
loop_
_entity_poly.entity_id
_entity_poly.type
_entity_poly.pdbx_seq_one_letter_code
_entity_poly.pdbx_strand_id
1 'polypeptide(L)'
;MNRKGKVVGYCLLTFLTASPAWAQVQISKNANTVTIGNQYLSRTFSIADGVLKTQSIENKRTDGKATVYTPAAGSEEFVIRALGKPVAPMAIGRKGWTATASSWCNDGPKSGKAEYIIDGDKQTLWHTNYRDDGTGSKDFPFWFDIDMKKENTFKSFAYVPRQGAENGRIKGFELYVSNSLKDIEQPQNLVMKGELTMNGDAACWMNLPKEAKGRYIRFKEISSQNGLKYGTCAEFYVSKDNYIDGSYQLKPSAMKLNGVKEENIEGGKRLVFDLAPYQANNIDWDVDVVYEMKDNDHFMRKYLRIAAPQQQQAQARIDYIDMEHLGVASADNTWTHPEMGEGVGGMSGYHISLGQPVYIDGMFLGSEFPQTENEIAAQTAHVRYYSGKSLAELGQENRLDAQGAFTTWRNVLGATRSATDMDVIQSDFFAYINSIARPANLRIQYNSWFDWMMDITEENILSSFKEVERGLSQQGIRPVDSYVVDDGWNAYGPYEKENTTGFWQFNSKFPNGLTKPSDFAHRVSSNFGIWLGPRGGYNYQYDFAKFLEKNGNGTVNKSNYDIVTGDKQYLKKLQEFFLDCQNKYDVNYWKLDGFCAKVPQPSENGRYITGGKNGMYYMTEHWERWANLLDTLYLDADKRNSNLWINLTCYMNPSPWLLQWCQSVWLQISADMGRIKVDDQRDRELDMLLSYRDDRYFDFIKTRQFQFPFSNIFNHDPLYGKTYCVAPNSMDDEEFRTYLYMMATRGAAFWELLYSYNMMDEGNKWMINAEALRFLENNYDILRHAKLIGETPANGNCYGYSCWNNKEGIISVRNPKSEPQTFTIKLNRTIGVPEQAKDLWRTLVINHNSKSEDDNSKPFQYNDEISVTLQGGEVRIWKFSPDKDTTPAELVCLKASDDTIRAEFNEPVKVTAANFSLSDGTQAVSAETLPDNRTVLLTFGKELKEGKAYKLNLNNIADWNGNNTLGESPEFYAYDDQSILELDDERQLKSKKTVKAKMSVSGTADFNVSCAVNTTTIEGNLISQEGAFSVALEDGKVKFTVGQLSVTSNTDVADGKWNTISCCREKNGMLKIYINGVLDKSVYNADILNENLSFAPITIGQKGLTGSIKDVELENKARTFAEVD
;
A
#
# COMPACT_ATOMS: atom_id res chain seq x y z
N MET A 1 -16.75 -18.04 15.41
CA MET A 1 -17.49 -19.17 14.81
C MET A 1 -16.67 -19.71 13.63
N ASN A 2 -16.52 -21.03 13.58
CA ASN A 2 -15.60 -21.82 12.74
C ASN A 2 -15.64 -21.49 11.24
N ARG A 3 -14.52 -21.03 10.67
CA ARG A 3 -14.27 -20.99 9.21
C ARG A 3 -13.58 -22.29 8.79
N LYS A 4 -14.32 -23.20 8.14
CA LYS A 4 -13.76 -24.24 7.26
C LYS A 4 -14.16 -23.89 5.82
N GLY A 5 -13.31 -23.15 5.13
CA GLY A 5 -13.37 -22.99 3.67
C GLY A 5 -12.46 -24.03 3.02
N LYS A 6 -13.00 -24.82 2.09
CA LYS A 6 -12.27 -25.83 1.34
C LYS A 6 -11.25 -25.15 0.41
N VAL A 7 -9.98 -25.48 0.60
CA VAL A 7 -8.89 -25.22 -0.36
C VAL A 7 -8.98 -26.30 -1.45
N VAL A 8 -9.05 -25.89 -2.71
CA VAL A 8 -8.85 -26.77 -3.87
C VAL A 8 -7.36 -27.08 -3.96
N GLY A 9 -7.02 -28.37 -3.99
CA GLY A 9 -5.67 -28.86 -3.76
C GLY A 9 -4.75 -28.70 -4.96
N TYR A 10 -3.61 -28.06 -4.72
CA TYR A 10 -2.38 -28.32 -5.47
C TYR A 10 -1.68 -29.52 -4.82
N CYS A 11 -1.38 -30.54 -5.61
CA CYS A 11 -0.61 -31.71 -5.20
C CYS A 11 0.77 -31.30 -4.68
N LEU A 12 0.97 -31.32 -3.36
CA LEU A 12 2.30 -31.43 -2.76
C LEU A 12 2.86 -32.82 -3.09
N LEU A 13 3.85 -32.89 -3.98
CA LEU A 13 4.79 -34.01 -3.97
C LEU A 13 5.56 -33.94 -2.64
N THR A 14 5.25 -34.88 -1.76
CA THR A 14 5.89 -35.06 -0.46
C THR A 14 7.25 -35.73 -0.66
N PHE A 15 8.33 -34.94 -0.65
CA PHE A 15 9.64 -35.48 -0.26
C PHE A 15 9.62 -35.68 1.25
N LEU A 16 9.75 -36.95 1.67
CA LEU A 16 9.97 -37.36 3.05
C LEU A 16 11.33 -36.81 3.54
N THR A 17 11.36 -35.55 3.93
CA THR A 17 12.35 -35.01 4.86
C THR A 17 11.78 -35.16 6.27
N ALA A 18 12.62 -35.52 7.23
CA ALA A 18 12.22 -35.73 8.62
C ALA A 18 11.33 -34.56 9.11
N SER A 19 10.14 -34.86 9.63
CA SER A 19 9.25 -33.83 10.18
C SER A 19 10.04 -32.97 11.18
N PRO A 20 10.08 -31.64 11.02
CA PRO A 20 10.77 -30.79 11.97
C PRO A 20 10.18 -31.03 13.36
N ALA A 21 11.05 -31.14 14.38
CA ALA A 21 10.61 -31.21 15.76
C ALA A 21 9.72 -30.00 16.05
N TRP A 22 8.48 -30.24 16.47
CA TRP A 22 7.48 -29.19 16.69
C TRP A 22 7.99 -28.24 17.80
N ALA A 23 8.14 -26.94 17.51
CA ALA A 23 8.62 -25.96 18.46
C ALA A 23 7.48 -25.54 19.42
N GLN A 24 7.15 -26.43 20.35
CA GLN A 24 6.07 -26.26 21.31
C GLN A 24 6.37 -25.17 22.35
N VAL A 25 5.35 -24.37 22.69
CA VAL A 25 5.43 -23.36 23.74
C VAL A 25 5.41 -24.01 25.12
N GLN A 26 6.36 -23.60 25.96
CA GLN A 26 6.47 -24.04 27.34
C GLN A 26 6.35 -22.86 28.30
N ILE A 27 5.75 -23.12 29.45
CA ILE A 27 5.73 -22.22 30.59
C ILE A 27 6.43 -22.93 31.74
N SER A 28 7.48 -22.32 32.29
CA SER A 28 8.17 -22.83 33.47
C SER A 28 7.98 -21.84 34.62
N LYS A 29 7.69 -22.37 35.82
CA LYS A 29 7.47 -21.60 37.04
C LYS A 29 8.40 -22.12 38.13
N ASN A 30 9.08 -21.22 38.82
CA ASN A 30 9.74 -21.50 40.09
C ASN A 30 9.29 -20.45 41.13
N ALA A 31 9.86 -20.45 42.33
CA ALA A 31 9.35 -19.63 43.44
C ALA A 31 9.33 -18.12 43.13
N ASN A 32 10.27 -17.62 42.33
CA ASN A 32 10.45 -16.19 42.09
C ASN A 32 10.43 -15.80 40.61
N THR A 33 10.36 -16.76 39.69
CA THR A 33 10.40 -16.47 38.25
C THR A 33 9.38 -17.30 37.46
N VAL A 34 8.93 -16.72 36.35
CA VAL A 34 8.06 -17.35 35.36
C VAL A 34 8.66 -17.11 33.98
N THR A 35 8.75 -18.14 33.14
CA THR A 35 9.24 -18.02 31.76
C THR A 35 8.20 -18.57 30.80
N ILE A 36 7.94 -17.85 29.71
CA ILE A 36 7.19 -18.34 28.54
C ILE A 36 8.11 -18.34 27.31
N GLY A 37 8.07 -19.40 26.50
CA GLY A 37 8.81 -19.44 25.24
C GLY A 37 8.86 -20.80 24.56
N ASN A 38 9.57 -20.86 23.43
CA ASN A 38 9.83 -22.07 22.65
C ASN A 38 11.31 -22.14 22.20
N GLN A 39 11.61 -22.85 21.11
CA GLN A 39 12.95 -22.98 20.53
C GLN A 39 13.50 -21.69 19.90
N TYR A 40 12.66 -20.69 19.62
CA TYR A 40 13.05 -19.47 18.92
C TYR A 40 13.17 -18.25 19.85
N LEU A 41 12.30 -18.16 20.87
CA LEU A 41 12.21 -16.97 21.72
C LEU A 41 11.73 -17.39 23.13
N SER A 42 12.23 -16.70 24.16
CA SER A 42 11.65 -16.77 25.51
C SER A 42 11.75 -15.44 26.25
N ARG A 43 10.79 -15.18 27.14
CA ARG A 43 10.80 -14.06 28.08
C ARG A 43 10.66 -14.60 29.50
N THR A 44 11.56 -14.17 30.38
CA THR A 44 11.60 -14.53 31.79
C THR A 44 11.23 -13.32 32.63
N PHE A 45 10.29 -13.54 33.55
CA PHE A 45 9.77 -12.54 34.48
C PHE A 45 10.20 -12.89 35.89
N SER A 46 10.61 -11.88 36.66
CA SER A 46 10.66 -11.93 38.12
C SER A 46 9.27 -11.63 38.68
N ILE A 47 8.85 -12.46 39.63
CA ILE A 47 7.67 -12.27 40.50
C ILE A 47 8.07 -12.21 41.98
N ALA A 48 9.36 -12.03 42.27
CA ALA A 48 9.87 -11.84 43.62
C ALA A 48 9.14 -10.71 44.35
N ASP A 49 8.93 -10.87 45.65
CA ASP A 49 8.21 -9.93 46.52
C ASP A 49 6.78 -9.60 46.06
N GLY A 50 6.21 -10.47 45.21
CA GLY A 50 4.89 -10.30 44.61
C GLY A 50 4.81 -9.13 43.64
N VAL A 51 5.90 -8.77 42.95
CA VAL A 51 5.95 -7.67 41.97
C VAL A 51 6.40 -8.19 40.61
N LEU A 52 5.70 -7.81 39.54
CA LEU A 52 6.01 -8.23 38.18
C LEU A 52 7.10 -7.37 37.54
N LYS A 53 8.15 -8.00 37.01
CA LYS A 53 9.21 -7.33 36.24
C LYS A 53 9.85 -8.28 35.21
N THR A 54 10.11 -7.85 33.98
CA THR A 54 10.96 -8.62 33.04
C THR A 54 12.39 -8.72 33.59
N GLN A 55 12.86 -9.95 33.69
CA GLN A 55 14.23 -10.26 34.06
C GLN A 55 15.12 -10.37 32.83
N SER A 56 14.68 -11.07 31.78
CA SER A 56 15.42 -11.20 30.52
C SER A 56 14.52 -11.62 29.36
N ILE A 57 14.96 -11.31 28.14
CA ILE A 57 14.42 -11.81 26.88
C ILE A 57 15.55 -12.49 26.14
N GLU A 58 15.32 -13.71 25.65
CA GLU A 58 16.32 -14.51 24.92
C GLU A 58 15.83 -14.79 23.51
N ASN A 59 16.56 -14.27 22.52
CA ASN A 59 16.41 -14.63 21.12
C ASN A 59 17.34 -15.82 20.82
N LYS A 60 16.76 -16.96 20.48
CA LYS A 60 17.47 -18.23 20.23
C LYS A 60 17.78 -18.47 18.75
N ARG A 61 17.43 -17.52 17.87
CA ARG A 61 17.63 -17.60 16.42
C ARG A 61 18.91 -16.95 15.93
N THR A 62 19.52 -16.06 16.73
CA THR A 62 20.63 -15.22 16.28
C THR A 62 21.89 -16.03 15.97
N ASP A 63 22.35 -16.02 14.71
CA ASP A 63 23.70 -16.42 14.27
C ASP A 63 24.35 -17.63 14.99
N GLY A 64 23.57 -18.69 15.24
CA GLY A 64 24.03 -19.91 15.93
C GLY A 64 24.33 -19.74 17.43
N LYS A 65 24.11 -18.57 18.02
CA LYS A 65 24.27 -18.27 19.45
C LYS A 65 23.20 -17.30 19.94
N ALA A 66 22.41 -17.73 20.92
CA ALA A 66 21.36 -16.92 21.50
C ALA A 66 21.85 -15.55 22.00
N THR A 67 21.09 -14.49 21.71
CA THR A 67 21.26 -13.16 22.32
C THR A 67 20.31 -13.01 23.50
N VAL A 68 20.80 -12.39 24.57
CA VAL A 68 20.03 -12.18 25.81
C VAL A 68 19.99 -10.69 26.10
N TYR A 69 18.80 -10.11 25.99
CA TYR A 69 18.54 -8.75 26.41
C TYR A 69 18.11 -8.74 27.88
N THR A 70 18.77 -7.92 28.69
CA THR A 70 18.46 -7.74 30.12
C THR A 70 18.03 -6.29 30.34
N PRO A 71 16.73 -6.03 30.60
CA PRO A 71 16.25 -4.66 30.74
C PRO A 71 16.95 -3.90 31.88
N ALA A 72 17.38 -2.67 31.60
CA ALA A 72 18.07 -1.82 32.56
C ALA A 72 17.15 -1.37 33.72
N ALA A 73 17.74 -0.74 34.74
CA ALA A 73 16.96 -0.18 35.86
C ALA A 73 15.92 0.83 35.37
N GLY A 74 14.74 0.83 35.99
CA GLY A 74 13.61 1.67 35.57
C GLY A 74 12.67 1.04 34.53
N SER A 75 12.98 -0.15 34.03
CA SER A 75 12.09 -0.91 33.14
C SER A 75 10.79 -1.32 33.84
N GLU A 76 9.68 -1.20 33.12
CA GLU A 76 8.34 -1.58 33.54
C GLU A 76 7.66 -2.43 32.46
N GLU A 77 6.82 -3.40 32.84
CA GLU A 77 6.00 -4.11 31.84
C GLU A 77 5.03 -3.16 31.16
N PHE A 78 4.50 -2.17 31.86
CA PHE A 78 3.74 -1.11 31.23
C PHE A 78 3.86 0.17 32.05
N VAL A 79 3.58 1.30 31.40
CA VAL A 79 3.31 2.55 32.09
C VAL A 79 2.00 3.12 31.55
N ILE A 80 0.95 3.10 32.36
CA ILE A 80 -0.28 3.82 32.03
C ILE A 80 -0.14 5.22 32.61
N ARG A 81 -0.05 6.23 31.75
CA ARG A 81 -0.18 7.63 32.17
C ARG A 81 -1.67 7.98 32.18
N ALA A 82 -2.21 8.22 33.36
CA ALA A 82 -3.59 8.63 33.55
C ALA A 82 -3.69 10.13 33.83
N LEU A 83 -4.83 10.71 33.50
CA LEU A 83 -5.15 12.12 33.71
C LEU A 83 -6.12 12.27 34.88
N GLY A 84 -5.66 12.94 35.94
CA GLY A 84 -6.49 13.46 37.03
C GLY A 84 -6.80 14.95 36.85
N LYS A 85 -7.45 15.54 37.85
CA LYS A 85 -7.82 16.96 37.82
C LYS A 85 -6.61 17.83 38.18
N PRO A 86 -6.11 18.70 37.28
CA PRO A 86 -5.03 19.61 37.62
C PRO A 86 -5.48 20.58 38.71
N VAL A 87 -4.57 20.92 39.62
CA VAL A 87 -4.83 21.90 40.69
C VAL A 87 -3.96 23.12 40.43
N ALA A 88 -4.59 24.15 39.86
CA ALA A 88 -3.95 25.46 39.69
C ALA A 88 -3.70 26.09 41.06
N PRO A 89 -2.48 26.54 41.36
CA PRO A 89 -2.17 27.14 42.65
C PRO A 89 -2.73 28.56 42.71
N MET A 90 -3.01 29.04 43.92
CA MET A 90 -3.57 30.38 44.10
C MET A 90 -2.52 31.45 43.80
N ALA A 91 -2.76 32.32 42.81
CA ALA A 91 -1.84 33.39 42.47
C ALA A 91 -1.69 34.39 43.62
N ILE A 92 -0.48 34.90 43.83
CA ILE A 92 -0.22 36.03 44.72
C ILE A 92 -0.95 37.25 44.17
N GLY A 93 -1.66 37.98 45.04
CA GLY A 93 -2.37 39.20 44.65
C GLY A 93 -1.42 40.26 44.07
N ARG A 94 -1.75 40.77 42.89
CA ARG A 94 -0.93 41.70 42.09
C ARG A 94 -1.29 43.18 42.28
N LYS A 95 -2.19 43.48 43.22
CA LYS A 95 -2.65 44.86 43.49
C LYS A 95 -1.46 45.75 43.85
N GLY A 96 -1.25 46.81 43.07
CA GLY A 96 -0.17 47.78 43.26
C GLY A 96 1.17 47.40 42.60
N TRP A 97 1.26 46.24 41.95
CA TRP A 97 2.43 45.89 41.13
C TRP A 97 2.52 46.81 39.91
N THR A 98 3.73 46.95 39.37
CA THR A 98 3.95 47.68 38.12
C THR A 98 4.78 46.83 37.18
N ALA A 99 4.47 46.90 35.88
CA ALA A 99 5.20 46.19 34.83
C ALA A 99 5.84 47.18 33.84
N THR A 100 7.03 46.85 33.36
CA THR A 100 7.74 47.55 32.27
C THR A 100 8.28 46.52 31.30
N ALA A 101 8.48 46.87 30.04
CA ALA A 101 9.01 45.94 29.04
C ALA A 101 10.11 46.57 28.18
N SER A 102 10.98 45.73 27.63
CA SER A 102 12.05 46.13 26.70
C SER A 102 11.53 46.62 25.35
N SER A 103 10.31 46.20 25.01
CA SER A 103 9.68 46.44 23.73
C SER A 103 8.16 46.40 23.88
N TRP A 104 7.45 47.33 23.23
CA TRP A 104 5.99 47.25 23.09
C TRP A 104 5.47 48.04 21.89
N CYS A 105 4.33 47.65 21.30
CA CYS A 105 3.67 48.36 20.20
C CYS A 105 2.40 49.10 20.62
N ASN A 106 2.04 50.17 19.91
CA ASN A 106 0.76 50.86 20.12
C ASN A 106 -0.38 50.15 19.39
N ASP A 107 -0.80 48.98 19.89
CA ASP A 107 -1.78 48.09 19.24
C ASP A 107 -3.21 48.26 19.79
N GLY A 108 -3.61 49.50 20.04
CA GLY A 108 -4.97 49.84 20.49
C GLY A 108 -5.20 49.72 22.01
N PRO A 109 -6.45 49.96 22.48
CA PRO A 109 -6.75 50.17 23.89
C PRO A 109 -6.70 48.89 24.75
N LYS A 110 -6.48 47.72 24.17
CA LYS A 110 -6.39 46.43 24.89
C LYS A 110 -5.12 45.63 24.57
N SER A 111 -4.21 46.17 23.78
CA SER A 111 -2.99 45.46 23.38
C SER A 111 -1.80 46.41 23.38
N GLY A 112 -0.61 45.86 23.60
CA GLY A 112 0.64 46.59 23.51
C GLY A 112 1.31 46.83 24.85
N LYS A 113 0.69 47.58 25.75
CA LYS A 113 1.36 48.07 26.97
C LYS A 113 1.72 46.95 27.96
N ALA A 114 2.85 47.12 28.66
CA ALA A 114 3.32 46.18 29.67
C ALA A 114 2.37 46.06 30.89
N GLU A 115 1.56 47.07 31.17
CA GLU A 115 0.62 47.07 32.31
C GLU A 115 -0.44 45.95 32.22
N TYR A 116 -0.76 45.50 31.01
CA TYR A 116 -1.73 44.43 30.78
C TYR A 116 -1.26 43.07 31.30
N ILE A 117 0.05 42.85 31.47
CA ILE A 117 0.61 41.61 32.03
C ILE A 117 0.09 41.31 33.45
N ILE A 118 -0.34 42.35 34.17
CA ILE A 118 -0.69 42.27 35.59
C ILE A 118 -2.06 42.85 35.94
N ASP A 119 -2.90 43.16 34.93
CA ASP A 119 -4.14 43.91 35.14
C ASP A 119 -5.33 43.04 35.58
N GLY A 120 -5.24 41.71 35.43
CA GLY A 120 -6.33 40.79 35.77
C GLY A 120 -7.31 40.49 34.65
N ASP A 121 -7.12 41.04 33.45
CA ASP A 121 -7.97 40.82 32.29
C ASP A 121 -7.24 39.99 31.22
N LYS A 122 -7.63 38.73 31.06
CA LYS A 122 -7.05 37.87 30.00
C LYS A 122 -7.36 38.36 28.58
N GLN A 123 -8.30 39.30 28.42
CA GLN A 123 -8.66 39.87 27.13
C GLN A 123 -7.80 41.08 26.76
N THR A 124 -6.90 41.54 27.63
CA THR A 124 -5.83 42.49 27.32
C THR A 124 -4.50 41.75 27.20
N LEU A 125 -3.50 42.35 26.54
CA LEU A 125 -2.18 41.73 26.42
C LEU A 125 -1.04 42.74 26.18
N TRP A 126 0.12 42.47 26.77
CA TRP A 126 1.36 43.06 26.31
C TRP A 126 1.77 42.44 24.97
N HIS A 127 2.22 43.27 24.05
CA HIS A 127 2.70 42.84 22.74
C HIS A 127 4.00 43.57 22.43
N THR A 128 5.05 42.83 22.06
CA THR A 128 6.32 43.41 21.65
C THR A 128 6.17 44.28 20.41
N ASN A 129 7.09 45.20 20.18
CA ASN A 129 7.07 46.04 18.99
C ASN A 129 7.20 45.20 17.71
N TYR A 130 6.22 45.32 16.82
CA TYR A 130 6.23 44.74 15.47
C TYR A 130 5.85 45.77 14.40
N ARG A 131 5.65 47.04 14.79
CA ARG A 131 5.20 48.15 13.95
C ARG A 131 6.18 49.33 14.05
N ASP A 132 5.98 50.36 13.24
CA ASP A 132 6.85 51.55 13.24
C ASP A 132 6.44 52.61 14.29
N ASP A 133 5.34 52.38 15.01
CA ASP A 133 4.78 53.26 16.04
C ASP A 133 4.91 52.71 17.48
N GLY A 134 5.71 51.65 17.66
CA GLY A 134 6.07 51.10 18.98
C GLY A 134 7.41 51.61 19.53
N THR A 135 7.84 51.04 20.64
CA THR A 135 9.13 51.33 21.30
C THR A 135 9.93 50.04 21.52
N GLY A 136 11.26 50.12 21.52
CA GLY A 136 12.14 48.98 21.77
C GLY A 136 12.43 48.09 20.54
N SER A 137 13.15 46.99 20.78
CA SER A 137 13.61 46.04 19.75
C SER A 137 12.45 45.35 19.02
N LYS A 138 12.65 44.98 17.75
CA LYS A 138 11.78 44.08 16.97
C LYS A 138 12.38 42.66 16.82
N ASP A 139 13.49 42.39 17.50
CA ASP A 139 14.17 41.09 17.54
C ASP A 139 14.34 40.60 18.99
N PHE A 140 14.27 39.28 19.17
CA PHE A 140 14.56 38.59 20.43
C PHE A 140 16.01 38.86 20.92
N PRO A 141 16.27 38.82 22.24
CA PRO A 141 15.31 38.53 23.30
C PRO A 141 14.47 39.74 23.71
N PHE A 142 13.20 39.50 24.04
CA PHE A 142 12.33 40.49 24.68
C PHE A 142 12.28 40.23 26.19
N TRP A 143 11.96 41.22 26.99
CA TRP A 143 11.74 41.00 28.41
C TRP A 143 10.70 41.96 28.97
N PHE A 144 10.05 41.51 30.04
CA PHE A 144 9.28 42.38 30.93
C PHE A 144 9.73 42.19 32.37
N ASP A 145 9.72 43.31 33.09
CA ASP A 145 10.03 43.40 34.50
C ASP A 145 8.75 43.67 35.29
N ILE A 146 8.53 42.92 36.36
CA ILE A 146 7.46 43.14 37.32
C ILE A 146 8.10 43.57 38.65
N ASP A 147 7.77 44.78 39.11
CA ASP A 147 8.06 45.24 40.46
C ASP A 147 6.87 44.89 41.38
N MET A 148 7.04 43.86 42.19
CA MET A 148 6.02 43.41 43.15
C MET A 148 5.88 44.35 44.37
N LYS A 149 6.63 45.46 44.41
CA LYS A 149 6.72 46.51 45.44
C LYS A 149 7.29 46.09 46.78
N LYS A 150 7.28 44.79 47.07
CA LYS A 150 7.93 44.17 48.22
C LYS A 150 8.52 42.84 47.81
N GLU A 151 9.43 42.33 48.63
CA GLU A 151 9.93 40.98 48.49
C GLU A 151 8.78 39.97 48.65
N ASN A 152 8.68 39.03 47.71
CA ASN A 152 7.76 37.90 47.76
C ASN A 152 8.55 36.60 47.59
N THR A 153 7.95 35.54 48.12
CA THR A 153 8.45 34.17 48.00
C THR A 153 7.43 33.36 47.21
N PHE A 154 7.88 32.62 46.19
CA PHE A 154 7.01 31.83 45.32
C PHE A 154 7.73 30.59 44.79
N LYS A 155 6.95 29.56 44.48
CA LYS A 155 7.41 28.25 44.01
C LYS A 155 6.98 27.93 42.59
N SER A 156 6.02 28.69 42.04
CA SER A 156 5.57 28.51 40.67
C SER A 156 5.21 29.84 40.03
N PHE A 157 5.17 29.84 38.69
CA PHE A 157 4.65 30.94 37.90
C PHE A 157 3.69 30.44 36.83
N ALA A 158 2.87 31.33 36.28
CA ALA A 158 2.09 31.04 35.09
C ALA A 158 2.25 32.15 34.05
N TYR A 159 2.45 31.74 32.80
CA TYR A 159 2.36 32.61 31.63
C TYR A 159 1.02 32.38 30.94
N VAL A 160 0.24 33.43 30.72
CA VAL A 160 -1.02 33.33 29.99
C VAL A 160 -0.82 33.87 28.58
N PRO A 161 -1.00 33.06 27.54
CA PRO A 161 -0.86 33.51 26.17
C PRO A 161 -2.01 34.42 25.77
N ARG A 162 -1.86 35.13 24.64
CA ARG A 162 -2.97 35.80 23.96
C ARG A 162 -4.14 34.82 23.73
N GLN A 163 -5.35 35.31 23.96
CA GLN A 163 -6.58 34.55 23.78
C GLN A 163 -7.02 34.55 22.31
N GLY A 164 -7.51 33.40 21.83
CA GLY A 164 -8.12 33.23 20.50
C GLY A 164 -7.15 33.27 19.31
N ALA A 165 -5.83 33.38 19.53
CA ALA A 165 -4.83 33.44 18.46
C ALA A 165 -3.46 32.90 18.90
N GLU A 166 -2.70 32.36 17.95
CA GLU A 166 -1.37 31.79 18.21
C GLU A 166 -0.22 32.80 18.08
N ASN A 167 -0.51 33.97 17.49
CA ASN A 167 0.47 35.01 17.24
C ASN A 167 1.08 35.54 18.56
N GLY A 168 2.42 35.50 18.65
CA GLY A 168 3.20 35.97 19.80
C GLY A 168 3.36 34.96 20.93
N ARG A 169 2.86 33.73 20.79
CA ARG A 169 3.10 32.68 21.78
C ARG A 169 4.58 32.29 21.80
N ILE A 170 5.20 32.38 22.98
CA ILE A 170 6.62 32.10 23.16
C ILE A 170 6.95 30.62 23.36
N LYS A 171 8.19 30.25 23.04
CA LYS A 171 8.76 28.92 23.28
C LYS A 171 9.83 29.00 24.37
N GLY A 172 11.03 29.48 24.05
CA GLY A 172 12.13 29.59 25.03
C GLY A 172 12.00 30.80 25.95
N PHE A 173 12.34 30.64 27.23
CA PHE A 173 12.38 31.73 28.20
C PHE A 173 13.51 31.59 29.24
N GLU A 174 13.81 32.71 29.89
CA GLU A 174 14.60 32.78 31.12
C GLU A 174 13.84 33.61 32.16
N LEU A 175 13.82 33.15 33.41
CA LEU A 175 13.15 33.80 34.54
C LEU A 175 14.20 34.18 35.59
N TYR A 176 14.26 35.47 35.88
CA TYR A 176 15.15 36.04 36.89
C TYR A 176 14.36 36.65 38.03
N VAL A 177 14.88 36.52 39.26
CA VAL A 177 14.27 37.07 40.47
C VAL A 177 15.34 37.74 41.32
N SER A 178 15.12 39.00 41.71
CA SER A 178 16.11 39.80 42.44
C SER A 178 15.45 40.83 43.38
N ASN A 179 16.18 41.32 44.37
CA ASN A 179 15.79 42.49 45.16
C ASN A 179 16.32 43.82 44.57
N SER A 180 17.14 43.76 43.52
CA SER A 180 17.72 44.89 42.80
C SER A 180 17.46 44.72 41.31
N LEU A 181 16.72 45.67 40.72
CA LEU A 181 16.48 45.68 39.27
C LEU A 181 17.79 45.87 38.48
N LYS A 182 18.75 46.59 39.05
CA LYS A 182 20.07 46.83 38.44
C LYS A 182 20.87 45.54 38.26
N ASP A 183 20.72 44.58 39.18
CA ASP A 183 21.51 43.35 39.21
C ASP A 183 20.71 42.13 38.73
N ILE A 184 19.55 42.34 38.09
CA ILE A 184 18.57 41.26 37.86
C ILE A 184 19.09 40.13 36.96
N GLU A 185 19.96 40.42 35.98
CA GLU A 185 20.52 39.40 35.08
C GLU A 185 21.82 38.75 35.59
N GLN A 186 22.21 39.02 36.83
CA GLN A 186 23.36 38.32 37.42
C GLN A 186 23.09 36.80 37.53
N PRO A 187 24.07 35.92 37.30
CA PRO A 187 23.85 34.47 37.23
C PRO A 187 23.12 33.86 38.44
N GLN A 188 23.36 34.40 39.65
CA GLN A 188 22.69 33.93 40.88
C GLN A 188 21.19 34.23 40.94
N ASN A 189 20.70 35.17 40.12
CA ASN A 189 19.29 35.58 40.08
C ASN A 189 18.50 34.82 39.01
N LEU A 190 19.15 34.06 38.12
CA LEU A 190 18.47 33.16 37.17
C LEU A 190 17.88 31.98 37.94
N VAL A 191 16.55 31.97 38.09
CA VAL A 191 15.86 30.91 38.85
C VAL A 191 15.34 29.79 37.96
N MET A 192 15.13 30.06 36.67
CA MET A 192 14.70 29.05 35.69
C MET A 192 15.04 29.46 34.26
N LYS A 193 15.41 28.49 33.44
CA LYS A 193 15.47 28.57 31.98
C LYS A 193 14.77 27.35 31.42
N GLY A 194 13.98 27.52 30.37
CA GLY A 194 13.27 26.40 29.77
C GLY A 194 12.47 26.78 28.55
N GLU A 195 11.61 25.86 28.14
CA GLU A 195 10.63 26.07 27.07
C GLU A 195 9.22 25.93 27.64
N LEU A 196 8.29 26.76 27.18
CA LEU A 196 6.87 26.61 27.44
C LEU A 196 6.23 25.74 26.36
N THR A 197 5.35 24.83 26.77
CA THR A 197 4.43 24.12 25.87
C THR A 197 3.05 24.75 26.00
N MET A 198 2.58 25.41 24.94
CA MET A 198 1.30 26.12 24.96
C MET A 198 0.14 25.12 24.81
N ASN A 199 -0.87 25.25 25.68
CA ASN A 199 -2.12 24.47 25.60
C ASN A 199 -3.28 25.41 25.27
N GLY A 200 -3.37 25.79 23.99
CA GLY A 200 -4.33 26.79 23.53
C GLY A 200 -4.19 28.11 24.29
N ASP A 201 -5.30 28.58 24.86
CA ASP A 201 -5.39 29.85 25.58
C ASP A 201 -5.16 29.73 27.10
N ALA A 202 -4.91 28.50 27.59
CA ALA A 202 -4.77 28.22 29.01
C ALA A 202 -3.49 28.82 29.61
N ALA A 203 -3.54 29.12 30.90
CA ALA A 203 -2.36 29.52 31.67
C ALA A 203 -1.34 28.38 31.71
N CYS A 204 -0.11 28.66 31.31
CA CYS A 204 1.01 27.73 31.33
C CYS A 204 1.70 27.80 32.70
N TRP A 205 1.28 26.95 33.63
CA TRP A 205 1.85 26.86 34.98
C TRP A 205 3.15 26.07 34.99
N MET A 206 4.15 26.58 35.72
CA MET A 206 5.48 26.00 35.83
C MET A 206 5.97 26.06 37.27
N ASN A 207 6.41 24.93 37.80
CA ASN A 207 7.08 24.87 39.10
C ASN A 207 8.55 25.24 38.95
N LEU A 208 9.04 26.06 39.86
CA LEU A 208 10.44 26.42 39.94
C LEU A 208 11.24 25.24 40.50
N PRO A 209 12.47 25.01 40.02
CA PRO A 209 13.34 23.95 40.55
C PRO A 209 13.68 24.16 42.03
N LYS A 210 13.66 25.43 42.49
CA LYS A 210 13.79 25.84 43.88
C LYS A 210 12.88 27.03 44.15
N GLU A 211 12.46 27.20 45.40
CA GLU A 211 11.71 28.39 45.83
C GLU A 211 12.49 29.67 45.52
N ALA A 212 11.85 30.63 44.85
CA ALA A 212 12.42 31.92 44.54
C ALA A 212 11.98 32.98 45.55
N LYS A 213 12.87 33.91 45.85
CA LYS A 213 12.64 35.01 46.79
C LYS A 213 13.24 36.30 46.24
N GLY A 214 12.41 37.32 46.06
CA GLY A 214 12.84 38.63 45.57
C GLY A 214 11.69 39.60 45.36
N ARG A 215 11.99 40.85 45.03
CA ARG A 215 11.01 41.92 44.76
C ARG A 215 10.69 42.08 43.28
N TYR A 216 11.70 41.92 42.42
CA TYR A 216 11.61 42.10 40.99
C TYR A 216 11.65 40.75 40.29
N ILE A 217 10.82 40.61 39.26
CA ILE A 217 10.84 39.47 38.34
C ILE A 217 11.20 40.02 36.97
N ARG A 218 12.14 39.39 36.28
CA ARG A 218 12.32 39.56 34.83
C ARG A 218 11.96 38.26 34.14
N PHE A 219 11.00 38.32 33.24
CA PHE A 219 10.73 37.23 32.31
C PHE A 219 11.26 37.62 30.94
N LYS A 220 12.24 36.85 30.46
CA LYS A 220 12.97 37.10 29.22
C LYS A 220 12.57 36.06 28.19
N GLU A 221 11.88 36.50 27.15
CA GLU A 221 11.44 35.68 26.03
C GLU A 221 12.59 35.52 25.05
N ILE A 222 12.91 34.26 24.69
CA ILE A 222 14.08 33.91 23.87
C ILE A 222 13.69 33.52 22.45
N SER A 223 12.54 32.86 22.29
CA SER A 223 12.02 32.43 20.98
C SER A 223 10.51 32.28 21.00
N SER A 224 9.89 32.14 19.83
CA SER A 224 8.45 31.91 19.64
C SER A 224 8.15 30.48 19.20
N GLN A 225 6.90 30.04 19.41
CA GLN A 225 6.41 28.72 18.98
C GLN A 225 6.47 28.54 17.46
N ASN A 226 6.23 29.62 16.71
CA ASN A 226 6.10 29.61 15.25
C ASN A 226 7.28 30.28 14.52
N GLY A 227 8.37 30.58 15.22
CA GLY A 227 9.58 31.20 14.66
C GLY A 227 9.45 32.69 14.31
N LEU A 228 8.28 33.31 14.53
CA LEU A 228 8.07 34.74 14.27
C LEU A 228 8.70 35.61 15.36
N LYS A 229 9.17 36.80 15.00
CA LYS A 229 10.05 37.64 15.84
C LYS A 229 9.29 38.60 16.76
N TYR A 230 8.29 38.10 17.49
CA TYR A 230 7.50 38.89 18.43
C TYR A 230 6.91 38.00 19.54
N GLY A 231 6.54 38.61 20.66
CA GLY A 231 6.00 37.95 21.84
C GLY A 231 4.76 38.65 22.40
N THR A 232 3.86 37.88 23.01
CA THR A 232 2.65 38.37 23.67
C THR A 232 2.36 37.69 24.99
N CYS A 233 2.14 38.47 26.04
CA CYS A 233 1.72 37.97 27.35
C CYS A 233 0.41 38.63 27.73
N ALA A 234 -0.67 37.85 27.85
CA ALA A 234 -1.93 38.35 28.38
C ALA A 234 -1.78 38.64 29.87
N GLU A 235 -1.33 37.66 30.64
CA GLU A 235 -1.20 37.76 32.09
C GLU A 235 0.00 36.95 32.60
N PHE A 236 0.65 37.43 33.65
CA PHE A 236 1.69 36.71 34.38
C PHE A 236 1.34 36.55 35.86
N TYR A 237 1.43 35.33 36.36
CA TYR A 237 1.13 34.97 37.74
C TYR A 237 2.35 34.36 38.42
N VAL A 238 2.44 34.52 39.73
CA VAL A 238 3.32 33.73 40.60
C VAL A 238 2.53 33.20 41.80
N SER A 239 2.91 32.05 42.33
CA SER A 239 2.24 31.44 43.48
C SER A 239 3.21 30.89 44.52
N LYS A 240 2.79 30.95 45.79
CA LYS A 240 3.49 30.32 46.93
C LYS A 240 3.47 28.80 46.88
N ASP A 241 2.51 28.24 46.15
CA ASP A 241 2.30 26.80 46.05
C ASP A 241 2.80 26.28 44.70
N ASN A 242 3.03 24.98 44.63
CA ASN A 242 3.33 24.30 43.38
C ASN A 242 2.03 24.07 42.60
N TYR A 243 2.10 24.21 41.28
CA TYR A 243 1.13 23.63 40.38
C TYR A 243 1.20 22.11 40.46
N ILE A 244 0.06 21.46 40.66
CA ILE A 244 -0.04 20.00 40.59
C ILE A 244 -0.60 19.67 39.21
N ASP A 245 0.28 19.17 38.35
CA ASP A 245 -0.15 18.49 37.14
C ASP A 245 -1.02 17.30 37.57
N GLY A 246 -2.25 17.23 37.07
CA GLY A 246 -3.21 16.21 37.46
C GLY A 246 -2.83 14.81 36.99
N SER A 247 -1.80 14.68 36.16
CA SER A 247 -1.34 13.39 35.63
C SER A 247 -0.65 12.52 36.68
N TYR A 248 -0.80 11.20 36.55
CA TYR A 248 -0.11 10.20 37.39
C TYR A 248 0.18 8.94 36.58
N GLN A 249 1.07 8.08 37.08
CA GLN A 249 1.48 6.85 36.42
C GLN A 249 1.07 5.63 37.22
N LEU A 250 0.57 4.61 36.51
CA LEU A 250 0.37 3.27 37.03
C LEU A 250 1.47 2.38 36.47
N LYS A 251 2.14 1.63 37.34
CA LYS A 251 3.29 0.80 37.02
C LYS A 251 3.20 -0.54 37.74
N PRO A 252 3.56 -1.66 37.10
CA PRO A 252 3.67 -2.96 37.74
C PRO A 252 4.55 -2.93 38.98
N SER A 253 5.65 -2.16 38.98
CA SER A 253 6.56 -2.05 40.13
C SER A 253 5.92 -1.50 41.41
N ALA A 254 4.81 -0.76 41.28
CA ALA A 254 4.04 -0.22 42.40
C ALA A 254 2.86 -1.11 42.79
N MET A 255 2.58 -2.17 42.02
CA MET A 255 1.44 -3.07 42.22
C MET A 255 1.89 -4.40 42.82
N LYS A 256 0.99 -5.05 43.55
CA LYS A 256 1.19 -6.43 44.01
C LYS A 256 0.54 -7.41 43.06
N LEU A 257 1.07 -8.61 42.98
CA LEU A 257 0.55 -9.70 42.16
C LEU A 257 -0.44 -10.53 42.99
N ASN A 258 -1.68 -10.69 42.51
CA ASN A 258 -2.65 -11.63 43.07
C ASN A 258 -2.32 -13.08 42.67
N GLY A 259 -1.88 -13.28 41.43
CA GLY A 259 -1.54 -14.61 40.93
C GLY A 259 -1.11 -14.65 39.46
N VAL A 260 -0.66 -15.83 39.04
CA VAL A 260 -0.23 -16.11 37.66
C VAL A 260 -0.99 -17.31 37.10
N LYS A 261 -1.88 -17.06 36.14
CA LYS A 261 -2.72 -18.09 35.50
C LYS A 261 -2.08 -18.53 34.18
N GLU A 262 -2.09 -19.84 33.93
CA GLU A 262 -1.67 -20.44 32.65
C GLU A 262 -2.90 -21.05 31.99
N GLU A 263 -3.06 -20.79 30.70
CA GLU A 263 -4.17 -21.28 29.89
C GLU A 263 -3.62 -21.89 28.60
N ASN A 264 -4.21 -23.00 28.15
CA ASN A 264 -3.98 -23.50 26.80
C ASN A 264 -4.84 -22.72 25.82
N ILE A 265 -4.26 -22.30 24.70
CA ILE A 265 -4.98 -21.68 23.57
C ILE A 265 -4.83 -22.56 22.32
N GLU A 266 -5.58 -22.24 21.27
CA GLU A 266 -5.46 -22.99 20.01
C GLU A 266 -4.03 -22.89 19.45
N GLY A 267 -3.35 -24.03 19.44
CA GLY A 267 -1.97 -24.16 18.97
C GLY A 267 -0.95 -23.37 19.80
N GLY A 268 -1.14 -23.21 21.12
CA GLY A 268 -0.20 -22.45 21.95
C GLY A 268 -0.57 -22.33 23.42
N LYS A 269 0.06 -21.37 24.11
CA LYS A 269 -0.22 -21.05 25.52
C LYS A 269 -0.46 -19.56 25.76
N ARG A 270 -1.24 -19.27 26.80
CA ARG A 270 -1.45 -17.93 27.35
C ARG A 270 -1.03 -17.88 28.82
N LEU A 271 -0.36 -16.80 29.20
CA LEU A 271 0.07 -16.49 30.56
C LEU A 271 -0.57 -15.18 31.01
N VAL A 272 -1.27 -15.18 32.14
CA VAL A 272 -1.96 -14.00 32.69
C VAL A 272 -1.39 -13.67 34.06
N PHE A 273 -0.86 -12.46 34.22
CA PHE A 273 -0.46 -11.87 35.49
C PHE A 273 -1.60 -10.98 35.99
N ASP A 274 -2.28 -11.43 37.05
CA ASP A 274 -3.39 -10.75 37.72
C ASP A 274 -2.80 -9.83 38.79
N LEU A 275 -2.81 -8.52 38.55
CA LEU A 275 -2.31 -7.52 39.50
C LEU A 275 -3.43 -7.16 40.49
N ALA A 276 -3.08 -7.08 41.78
CA ALA A 276 -3.97 -6.61 42.82
C ALA A 276 -4.48 -5.20 42.51
N PRO A 277 -5.77 -4.91 42.79
CA PRO A 277 -6.33 -3.58 42.60
C PRO A 277 -5.46 -2.50 43.24
N TYR A 278 -5.15 -1.45 42.48
CA TYR A 278 -4.25 -0.38 42.88
C TYR A 278 -5.00 0.95 42.94
N GLN A 279 -5.06 1.54 44.13
CA GLN A 279 -5.72 2.83 44.32
C GLN A 279 -4.78 3.97 43.90
N ALA A 280 -5.21 4.74 42.91
CA ALA A 280 -4.52 5.95 42.46
C ALA A 280 -5.52 7.05 42.13
N ASN A 281 -5.29 8.25 42.65
CA ASN A 281 -6.17 9.41 42.44
C ASN A 281 -7.66 9.12 42.75
N ASN A 282 -7.91 8.37 43.83
CA ASN A 282 -9.24 7.89 44.27
C ASN A 282 -9.96 6.98 43.26
N ILE A 283 -9.20 6.29 42.41
CA ILE A 283 -9.71 5.30 41.46
C ILE A 283 -9.03 3.97 41.79
N ASP A 284 -9.83 2.92 41.88
CA ASP A 284 -9.37 1.54 42.08
C ASP A 284 -9.13 0.92 40.71
N TRP A 285 -7.87 0.95 40.27
CA TRP A 285 -7.45 0.41 38.98
C TRP A 285 -7.22 -1.10 39.08
N ASP A 286 -7.78 -1.86 38.15
CA ASP A 286 -7.59 -3.30 38.01
C ASP A 286 -6.93 -3.58 36.64
N VAL A 287 -5.80 -4.28 36.65
CA VAL A 287 -4.97 -4.46 35.45
C VAL A 287 -4.43 -5.90 35.36
N ASP A 288 -4.81 -6.61 34.30
CA ASP A 288 -4.14 -7.85 33.90
C ASP A 288 -3.06 -7.58 32.86
N VAL A 289 -1.91 -8.24 32.98
CA VAL A 289 -0.89 -8.34 31.91
C VAL A 289 -0.96 -9.73 31.28
N VAL A 290 -1.24 -9.80 29.98
CA VAL A 290 -1.46 -11.06 29.27
C VAL A 290 -0.41 -11.27 28.19
N TYR A 291 0.19 -12.46 28.15
CA TYR A 291 1.07 -12.94 27.08
C TYR A 291 0.45 -14.14 26.36
N GLU A 292 0.55 -14.17 25.02
CA GLU A 292 0.13 -15.28 24.17
C GLU A 292 1.25 -15.67 23.22
N MET A 293 1.48 -16.98 23.03
CA MET A 293 2.42 -17.49 22.05
C MET A 293 1.87 -18.77 21.43
N LYS A 294 1.92 -18.89 20.11
CA LYS A 294 1.60 -20.14 19.41
C LYS A 294 2.85 -20.99 19.17
N ASP A 295 2.64 -22.29 19.05
CA ASP A 295 3.66 -23.25 18.66
C ASP A 295 4.23 -22.85 17.30
N ASN A 296 5.55 -22.96 17.16
CA ASN A 296 6.32 -22.56 15.98
C ASN A 296 6.38 -21.05 15.67
N ASP A 297 5.66 -20.17 16.40
CA ASP A 297 5.85 -18.73 16.25
C ASP A 297 7.25 -18.35 16.75
N HIS A 298 7.96 -17.51 15.97
CA HIS A 298 9.20 -16.87 16.42
C HIS A 298 8.91 -15.53 17.14
N PHE A 299 7.71 -15.36 17.66
CA PHE A 299 7.23 -14.14 18.31
C PHE A 299 6.14 -14.48 19.34
N MET A 300 5.85 -13.53 20.22
CA MET A 300 4.77 -13.60 21.20
C MET A 300 4.02 -12.27 21.25
N ARG A 301 2.78 -12.30 21.72
CA ARG A 301 1.91 -11.14 21.86
C ARG A 301 1.69 -10.79 23.32
N LYS A 302 1.53 -9.51 23.60
CA LYS A 302 1.24 -8.91 24.91
C LYS A 302 0.07 -7.94 24.80
N TYR A 303 -0.86 -7.97 25.74
CA TYR A 303 -1.89 -6.93 25.87
C TYR A 303 -2.29 -6.78 27.34
N LEU A 304 -2.92 -5.64 27.66
CA LEU A 304 -3.47 -5.36 28.98
C LEU A 304 -5.00 -5.50 28.96
N ARG A 305 -5.57 -5.89 30.09
CA ARG A 305 -6.99 -5.66 30.39
C ARG A 305 -7.06 -4.66 31.53
N ILE A 306 -7.73 -3.53 31.32
CA ILE A 306 -7.75 -2.40 32.25
C ILE A 306 -9.20 -2.13 32.65
N ALA A 307 -9.48 -2.17 33.94
CA ALA A 307 -10.81 -1.90 34.49
C ALA A 307 -10.76 -0.93 35.67
N ALA A 308 -11.91 -0.35 35.96
CA ALA A 308 -12.20 0.37 37.19
C ALA A 308 -13.68 0.18 37.55
N PRO A 309 -14.06 0.30 38.82
CA PRO A 309 -15.46 0.29 39.23
C PRO A 309 -16.31 1.23 38.39
N GLN A 310 -17.50 0.81 37.99
CA GLN A 310 -18.37 1.55 37.06
C GLN A 310 -18.57 3.03 37.43
N GLN A 311 -18.69 3.33 38.73
CA GLN A 311 -18.89 4.69 39.26
C GLN A 311 -17.65 5.58 39.11
N GLN A 312 -16.46 5.01 38.92
CA GLN A 312 -15.18 5.70 38.78
C GLN A 312 -14.70 5.80 37.32
N GLN A 313 -15.31 5.04 36.40
CA GLN A 313 -14.86 4.95 35.00
C GLN A 313 -14.79 6.28 34.25
N ALA A 314 -15.65 7.25 34.59
CA ALA A 314 -15.61 8.60 33.99
C ALA A 314 -14.37 9.42 34.40
N GLN A 315 -13.77 9.09 35.55
CA GLN A 315 -12.56 9.74 36.08
C GLN A 315 -11.29 8.99 35.66
N ALA A 316 -11.43 7.72 35.26
CA ALA A 316 -10.36 6.84 34.79
C ALA A 316 -9.95 7.20 33.36
N ARG A 317 -9.46 8.43 33.14
CA ARG A 317 -8.97 8.93 31.85
C ARG A 317 -7.52 8.55 31.62
N ILE A 318 -7.25 7.96 30.47
CA ILE A 318 -5.91 7.54 30.05
C ILE A 318 -5.38 8.56 29.05
N ASP A 319 -4.19 9.10 29.31
CA ASP A 319 -3.43 9.89 28.34
C ASP A 319 -2.85 8.95 27.29
N TYR A 320 -1.90 8.13 27.72
CA TYR A 320 -1.27 7.09 26.92
C TYR A 320 -0.90 5.87 27.77
N ILE A 321 -0.58 4.79 27.09
CA ILE A 321 -0.09 3.54 27.64
C ILE A 321 1.21 3.18 26.92
N ASP A 322 2.31 3.10 27.66
CA ASP A 322 3.52 2.41 27.20
C ASP A 322 3.29 0.92 27.43
N MET A 323 3.07 0.17 26.36
CA MET A 323 2.81 -1.27 26.37
C MET A 323 4.07 -2.10 26.57
N GLU A 324 5.21 -1.51 26.22
CA GLU A 324 6.56 -1.88 26.64
C GLU A 324 7.24 -0.60 27.12
N HIS A 325 7.99 -0.65 28.21
CA HIS A 325 8.78 0.46 28.74
C HIS A 325 10.09 -0.10 29.28
N LEU A 326 11.03 -0.38 28.38
CA LEU A 326 12.20 -1.21 28.66
C LEU A 326 13.48 -0.36 28.59
N GLY A 327 14.25 -0.34 29.67
CA GLY A 327 15.52 0.36 29.73
C GLY A 327 16.58 -0.33 28.87
N VAL A 328 17.25 0.45 28.03
CA VAL A 328 18.24 0.00 27.03
C VAL A 328 19.63 0.38 27.51
N ALA A 329 20.56 -0.57 27.54
CA ALA A 329 21.96 -0.30 27.87
C ALA A 329 22.72 0.21 26.65
N SER A 330 23.75 1.03 26.85
CA SER A 330 24.57 1.56 25.74
C SER A 330 25.34 0.48 24.96
N ALA A 331 25.44 -0.74 25.48
CA ALA A 331 26.11 -1.86 24.83
C ALA A 331 25.16 -2.73 23.97
N ASP A 332 23.84 -2.53 24.08
CA ASP A 332 22.84 -3.30 23.34
C ASP A 332 22.86 -2.88 21.86
N ASN A 333 22.67 -3.84 20.95
CA ASN A 333 22.51 -3.52 19.53
C ASN A 333 21.10 -3.02 19.32
N THR A 334 20.93 -1.75 18.98
CA THR A 334 19.60 -1.16 18.88
C THR A 334 19.33 -0.45 17.57
N TRP A 335 18.05 -0.39 17.22
CA TRP A 335 17.56 0.47 16.17
C TRP A 335 16.20 1.05 16.56
N THR A 336 16.04 2.33 16.27
CA THR A 336 14.77 3.05 16.27
C THR A 336 14.72 3.83 14.96
N HIS A 337 13.53 4.16 14.47
CA HIS A 337 13.41 4.97 13.28
C HIS A 337 14.23 6.28 13.43
N PRO A 338 14.93 6.74 12.38
CA PRO A 338 15.61 8.03 12.42
C PRO A 338 14.59 9.19 12.52
N GLU A 339 15.10 10.41 12.74
CA GLU A 339 14.29 11.61 12.52
C GLU A 339 13.85 11.67 11.06
N MET A 340 12.55 11.63 10.82
CA MET A 340 11.98 11.66 9.48
C MET A 340 11.76 13.10 9.02
N GLY A 341 12.11 13.41 7.77
CA GLY A 341 11.60 14.60 7.09
C GLY A 341 10.10 14.51 6.82
N GLU A 342 9.48 15.61 6.39
CA GLU A 342 8.07 15.62 6.00
C GLU A 342 7.76 14.64 4.86
N GLY A 343 6.54 14.09 4.88
CA GLY A 343 5.95 13.38 3.76
C GLY A 343 5.31 14.34 2.77
N VAL A 344 5.04 13.84 1.56
CA VAL A 344 4.40 14.62 0.50
C VAL A 344 3.04 15.14 0.96
N GLY A 345 2.75 16.39 0.61
CA GLY A 345 1.50 17.07 0.94
C GLY A 345 1.29 17.40 2.43
N GLY A 346 2.38 17.48 3.20
CA GLY A 346 2.41 18.19 4.49
C GLY A 346 2.21 17.33 5.73
N MET A 347 2.35 16.01 5.61
CA MET A 347 2.40 15.11 6.77
C MET A 347 3.73 15.29 7.50
N SER A 348 3.70 15.62 8.79
CA SER A 348 4.94 15.90 9.54
C SER A 348 5.80 14.65 9.72
N GLY A 349 7.10 14.86 9.93
CA GLY A 349 8.07 13.79 10.25
C GLY A 349 7.65 12.90 11.42
N TYR A 350 7.03 13.50 12.44
CA TYR A 350 6.48 12.76 13.59
C TYR A 350 5.33 11.82 13.19
N HIS A 351 4.38 12.29 12.39
CA HIS A 351 3.22 11.45 12.04
C HIS A 351 3.60 10.35 11.06
N ILE A 352 4.48 10.64 10.09
CA ILE A 352 4.89 9.64 9.09
C ILE A 352 5.74 8.51 9.71
N SER A 353 6.42 8.76 10.84
CA SER A 353 7.22 7.74 11.54
C SER A 353 6.42 6.79 12.45
N LEU A 354 5.12 7.04 12.63
CA LEU A 354 4.30 6.23 13.52
C LEU A 354 4.23 4.77 13.05
N GLY A 355 4.12 3.86 14.01
CA GLY A 355 3.96 2.43 13.74
C GLY A 355 5.20 1.73 13.16
N GLN A 356 6.37 2.36 13.11
CA GLN A 356 7.63 1.66 12.87
C GLN A 356 7.96 0.75 14.07
N PRO A 357 8.67 -0.38 13.90
CA PRO A 357 9.10 -1.20 15.04
C PRO A 357 10.31 -0.59 15.75
N VAL A 358 10.70 -1.19 16.87
CA VAL A 358 12.00 -0.97 17.53
C VAL A 358 12.76 -2.29 17.52
N TYR A 359 14.09 -2.25 17.34
CA TYR A 359 14.96 -3.43 17.43
C TYR A 359 15.94 -3.35 18.60
N ILE A 360 16.08 -4.44 19.35
CA ILE A 360 17.04 -4.60 20.46
C ILE A 360 17.63 -6.01 20.40
N ASP A 361 18.93 -6.14 20.18
CA ASP A 361 19.68 -7.41 20.09
C ASP A 361 19.02 -8.50 19.22
N GLY A 362 18.50 -8.08 18.06
CA GLY A 362 17.79 -8.96 17.12
C GLY A 362 16.36 -9.30 17.56
N MET A 363 15.79 -8.55 18.50
CA MET A 363 14.38 -8.66 18.86
C MET A 363 13.63 -7.50 18.25
N PHE A 364 12.44 -7.75 17.70
CA PHE A 364 11.55 -6.69 17.21
C PHE A 364 10.40 -6.45 18.17
N LEU A 365 10.11 -5.18 18.44
CA LEU A 365 9.00 -4.72 19.27
C LEU A 365 8.08 -3.81 18.47
N GLY A 366 6.77 -3.93 18.68
CA GLY A 366 5.79 -3.07 18.03
C GLY A 366 4.35 -3.36 18.48
N SER A 367 3.39 -2.75 17.81
CA SER A 367 1.96 -2.89 18.11
C SER A 367 1.21 -3.28 16.85
N GLU A 368 0.25 -4.20 16.93
CA GLU A 368 -0.71 -4.49 15.86
C GLU A 368 -1.71 -3.31 15.66
N PHE A 369 -1.27 -2.08 15.89
CA PHE A 369 -1.98 -0.83 15.67
C PHE A 369 -1.04 0.18 14.98
N PRO A 370 -1.46 0.80 13.87
CA PRO A 370 -0.54 1.53 12.99
C PRO A 370 -0.12 2.91 13.51
N GLN A 371 -0.73 3.42 14.58
CA GLN A 371 -0.46 4.78 15.08
C GLN A 371 0.27 4.80 16.43
N THR A 372 0.95 3.73 16.83
CA THR A 372 1.76 3.78 18.05
C THR A 372 3.05 4.57 17.84
N GLU A 373 3.45 5.31 18.86
CA GLU A 373 4.78 5.93 18.92
C GLU A 373 5.74 4.89 19.49
N ASN A 374 6.59 4.32 18.63
CA ASN A 374 7.56 3.31 19.02
C ASN A 374 8.95 3.87 18.80
N GLU A 375 9.69 4.11 19.88
CA GLU A 375 11.04 4.67 19.77
C GLU A 375 11.90 4.27 20.95
N ILE A 376 13.22 4.41 20.77
CA ILE A 376 14.19 4.40 21.87
C ILE A 376 14.55 5.86 22.18
N ALA A 377 13.97 6.39 23.25
CA ALA A 377 14.22 7.75 23.71
C ALA A 377 14.79 7.75 25.12
N ALA A 378 15.87 8.52 25.34
CA ALA A 378 16.54 8.62 26.65
C ALA A 378 16.87 7.25 27.28
N GLN A 379 17.44 6.33 26.48
CA GLN A 379 17.77 4.95 26.89
C GLN A 379 16.56 4.12 27.35
N THR A 380 15.35 4.45 26.89
CA THR A 380 14.14 3.66 27.12
C THR A 380 13.47 3.36 25.80
N ALA A 381 13.30 2.08 25.50
CA ALA A 381 12.44 1.62 24.42
C ALA A 381 10.99 1.62 24.89
N HIS A 382 10.12 2.35 24.20
CA HIS A 382 8.68 2.30 24.47
C HIS A 382 7.87 1.98 23.23
N VAL A 383 6.73 1.32 23.43
CA VAL A 383 5.68 1.10 22.44
C VAL A 383 4.43 1.79 22.98
N ARG A 384 4.19 3.04 22.54
CA ARG A 384 3.21 3.93 23.17
C ARG A 384 1.93 4.04 22.36
N TYR A 385 0.81 3.71 23.01
CA TYR A 385 -0.55 3.89 22.51
C TYR A 385 -1.22 5.10 23.21
N TYR A 386 -1.73 6.06 22.45
CA TYR A 386 -2.42 7.24 23.00
C TYR A 386 -3.94 7.00 23.03
N SER A 387 -4.56 7.01 24.20
CA SER A 387 -6.01 6.82 24.31
C SER A 387 -6.75 8.16 24.29
N GLY A 388 -6.33 9.09 25.15
CA GLY A 388 -7.03 10.35 25.42
C GLY A 388 -8.41 10.18 26.08
N LYS A 389 -8.94 8.96 26.22
CA LYS A 389 -10.31 8.65 26.63
C LYS A 389 -10.37 8.11 28.05
N SER A 390 -11.51 8.31 28.70
CA SER A 390 -11.89 7.61 29.93
C SER A 390 -12.44 6.21 29.64
N LEU A 391 -12.38 5.31 30.62
CA LEU A 391 -13.02 4.00 30.50
C LEU A 391 -14.52 4.13 30.20
N ALA A 392 -15.20 5.18 30.71
CA ALA A 392 -16.60 5.44 30.38
C ALA A 392 -16.80 5.81 28.90
N GLU A 393 -15.93 6.64 28.32
CA GLU A 393 -15.97 6.99 26.89
C GLU A 393 -15.68 5.76 26.00
N LEU A 394 -14.70 4.94 26.39
CA LEU A 394 -14.42 3.66 25.73
C LEU A 394 -15.64 2.72 25.80
N GLY A 395 -16.36 2.72 26.91
CA GLY A 395 -17.62 1.99 27.07
C GLY A 395 -18.73 2.46 26.13
N GLN A 396 -18.86 3.77 25.92
CA GLN A 396 -19.83 4.34 24.95
C GLN A 396 -19.53 3.92 23.51
N GLU A 397 -18.29 3.55 23.22
CA GLU A 397 -17.84 3.05 21.92
C GLU A 397 -17.83 1.51 21.83
N ASN A 398 -18.40 0.82 22.82
CA ASN A 398 -18.42 -0.65 22.92
C ASN A 398 -17.02 -1.28 22.97
N ARG A 399 -16.06 -0.63 23.63
CA ARG A 399 -14.68 -1.12 23.78
C ARG A 399 -14.38 -1.76 25.13
N LEU A 400 -15.36 -1.79 26.03
CA LEU A 400 -15.28 -2.58 27.25
C LEU A 400 -15.91 -3.95 27.00
N ASP A 401 -15.29 -5.00 27.54
CA ASP A 401 -15.88 -6.33 27.54
C ASP A 401 -17.07 -6.44 28.52
N ALA A 402 -17.66 -7.64 28.61
CA ALA A 402 -18.81 -7.89 29.49
C ALA A 402 -18.49 -7.71 30.99
N GLN A 403 -17.20 -7.69 31.35
CA GLN A 403 -16.70 -7.47 32.71
C GLN A 403 -16.36 -5.99 32.96
N GLY A 404 -16.50 -5.12 31.94
CA GLY A 404 -16.19 -3.71 32.03
C GLY A 404 -14.71 -3.38 31.84
N ALA A 405 -13.91 -4.32 31.33
CA ALA A 405 -12.48 -4.13 31.09
C ALA A 405 -12.20 -3.70 29.64
N PHE A 406 -11.33 -2.72 29.48
CA PHE A 406 -10.76 -2.31 28.20
C PHE A 406 -9.58 -3.22 27.85
N THR A 407 -9.64 -3.91 26.71
CA THR A 407 -8.51 -4.67 26.18
C THR A 407 -7.73 -3.82 25.19
N THR A 408 -6.43 -3.65 25.42
CA THR A 408 -5.55 -2.87 24.53
C THR A 408 -5.25 -3.62 23.22
N TRP A 409 -4.73 -2.90 22.23
CA TRP A 409 -4.10 -3.50 21.06
C TRP A 409 -2.99 -4.48 21.45
N ARG A 410 -2.77 -5.50 20.61
CA ARG A 410 -1.75 -6.52 20.85
C ARG A 410 -0.38 -5.96 20.49
N ASN A 411 0.57 -6.07 21.40
CA ASN A 411 1.96 -5.71 21.17
C ASN A 411 2.78 -6.96 20.97
N VAL A 412 3.84 -6.84 20.19
CA VAL A 412 4.55 -7.99 19.65
C VAL A 412 5.99 -7.89 20.09
N LEU A 413 6.53 -9.02 20.53
CA LEU A 413 7.95 -9.23 20.72
C LEU A 413 8.35 -10.44 19.88
N GLY A 414 9.27 -10.27 18.95
CA GLY A 414 9.74 -11.36 18.09
C GLY A 414 11.25 -11.46 17.97
N ALA A 415 11.72 -12.62 17.52
CA ALA A 415 13.12 -12.97 17.36
C ALA A 415 13.52 -13.01 15.88
N THR A 416 14.68 -12.46 15.54
CA THR A 416 15.30 -12.50 14.19
C THR A 416 16.58 -13.33 14.19
N ARG A 417 17.06 -13.67 12.99
CA ARG A 417 18.29 -14.45 12.77
C ARG A 417 19.58 -13.64 12.92
N SER A 418 19.51 -12.30 12.94
CA SER A 418 20.67 -11.44 13.16
C SER A 418 20.35 -10.33 14.16
N ALA A 419 21.34 -9.94 14.96
CA ALA A 419 21.26 -8.77 15.84
C ALA A 419 21.81 -7.49 15.21
N THR A 420 22.48 -7.58 14.07
CA THR A 420 23.23 -6.47 13.48
C THR A 420 22.99 -6.25 11.99
N ASP A 421 22.66 -7.30 11.22
CA ASP A 421 22.31 -7.16 9.79
C ASP A 421 20.85 -6.73 9.64
N MET A 422 20.64 -5.45 9.31
CA MET A 422 19.31 -4.84 9.16
C MET A 422 18.47 -5.50 8.07
N ASP A 423 19.08 -5.91 6.96
CA ASP A 423 18.34 -6.54 5.87
C ASP A 423 17.83 -7.94 6.29
N VAL A 424 18.60 -8.68 7.11
CA VAL A 424 18.14 -9.95 7.70
C VAL A 424 17.06 -9.73 8.76
N ILE A 425 17.24 -8.73 9.63
CA ILE A 425 16.24 -8.34 10.65
C ILE A 425 14.91 -8.00 9.97
N GLN A 426 14.92 -7.19 8.91
CA GLN A 426 13.75 -6.84 8.11
C GLN A 426 13.05 -8.06 7.55
N SER A 427 13.79 -9.01 6.97
CA SER A 427 13.18 -10.22 6.41
C SER A 427 12.42 -11.04 7.46
N ASP A 428 12.97 -11.18 8.67
CA ASP A 428 12.28 -11.91 9.74
C ASP A 428 11.11 -11.12 10.35
N PHE A 429 11.21 -9.80 10.41
CA PHE A 429 10.10 -8.93 10.80
C PHE A 429 8.97 -8.97 9.76
N PHE A 430 9.27 -8.91 8.47
CA PHE A 430 8.27 -8.99 7.40
C PHE A 430 7.62 -10.37 7.30
N ALA A 431 8.33 -11.44 7.66
CA ALA A 431 7.70 -12.75 7.82
C ALA A 431 6.59 -12.73 8.88
N TYR A 432 6.79 -11.99 9.99
CA TYR A 432 5.74 -11.75 10.96
C TYR A 432 4.61 -10.87 10.41
N ILE A 433 4.92 -9.75 9.75
CA ILE A 433 3.91 -8.87 9.14
C ILE A 433 3.03 -9.65 8.15
N ASN A 434 3.62 -10.51 7.33
CA ASN A 434 2.88 -11.36 6.39
C ASN A 434 1.90 -12.33 7.09
N SER A 435 2.11 -12.67 8.36
CA SER A 435 1.21 -13.55 9.13
C SER A 435 -0.09 -12.86 9.59
N ILE A 436 -0.11 -11.52 9.62
CA ILE A 436 -1.27 -10.71 10.02
C ILE A 436 -1.85 -9.89 8.87
N ALA A 437 -1.05 -9.64 7.83
CA ALA A 437 -1.44 -8.84 6.67
C ALA A 437 -2.51 -9.55 5.83
N ARG A 438 -3.33 -8.75 5.13
CA ARG A 438 -4.11 -9.21 4.00
C ARG A 438 -3.14 -9.70 2.90
N PRO A 439 -3.41 -10.84 2.25
CA PRO A 439 -2.53 -11.34 1.20
C PRO A 439 -2.36 -10.33 0.06
N ALA A 440 -1.11 -9.91 -0.18
CA ALA A 440 -0.72 -9.12 -1.35
C ALA A 440 -0.36 -10.08 -2.50
N ASN A 441 -1.40 -10.62 -3.14
CA ASN A 441 -1.24 -11.36 -4.39
C ASN A 441 -1.00 -10.38 -5.53
N LEU A 442 -0.34 -10.82 -6.61
CA LEU A 442 -0.19 -10.01 -7.80
C LEU A 442 -1.55 -9.53 -8.29
N ARG A 443 -1.64 -8.23 -8.57
CA ARG A 443 -2.83 -7.57 -9.09
C ARG A 443 -2.45 -6.65 -10.24
N ILE A 444 -3.12 -6.81 -11.37
CA ILE A 444 -2.95 -6.02 -12.59
C ILE A 444 -4.31 -5.39 -12.90
N GLN A 445 -4.40 -4.07 -12.99
CA GLN A 445 -5.67 -3.39 -13.28
C GLN A 445 -5.48 -2.12 -14.09
N TYR A 446 -6.51 -1.67 -14.81
CA TYR A 446 -6.47 -0.41 -15.56
C TYR A 446 -7.06 0.74 -14.74
N ASN A 447 -6.45 1.92 -14.79
CA ASN A 447 -6.96 3.14 -14.16
C ASN A 447 -6.99 4.32 -15.13
N SER A 448 -8.13 5.03 -15.18
CA SER A 448 -8.40 6.10 -16.14
C SER A 448 -7.70 7.45 -15.86
N TRP A 449 -7.01 7.63 -14.73
CA TRP A 449 -6.51 8.93 -14.27
C TRP A 449 -5.66 9.65 -15.30
N PHE A 450 -4.58 9.02 -15.78
CA PHE A 450 -3.67 9.66 -16.74
C PHE A 450 -4.17 9.64 -18.20
N ASP A 451 -5.35 9.08 -18.44
CA ASP A 451 -6.01 9.15 -19.74
C ASP A 451 -6.87 10.41 -19.87
N TRP A 452 -7.64 10.74 -18.83
CA TRP A 452 -8.64 11.82 -18.89
C TRP A 452 -8.63 12.79 -17.70
N MET A 453 -7.92 12.51 -16.62
CA MET A 453 -7.97 13.29 -15.37
C MET A 453 -9.44 13.52 -14.95
N MET A 454 -9.79 14.74 -14.55
CA MET A 454 -11.16 15.11 -14.17
C MET A 454 -12.15 15.18 -15.33
N ASP A 455 -11.69 15.06 -16.59
CA ASP A 455 -12.52 15.19 -17.80
C ASP A 455 -13.18 13.87 -18.24
N ILE A 456 -13.28 12.91 -17.33
CA ILE A 456 -14.00 11.65 -17.56
C ILE A 456 -15.50 11.87 -17.80
N THR A 457 -16.07 11.12 -18.73
CA THR A 457 -17.51 10.99 -19.03
C THR A 457 -17.85 9.51 -19.17
N GLU A 458 -19.14 9.14 -19.12
CA GLU A 458 -19.54 7.74 -19.37
C GLU A 458 -19.03 7.23 -20.73
N GLU A 459 -19.03 8.09 -21.75
CA GLU A 459 -18.60 7.75 -23.12
C GLU A 459 -17.10 7.49 -23.23
N ASN A 460 -16.26 8.42 -22.75
CA ASN A 460 -14.81 8.29 -22.93
C ASN A 460 -14.21 7.19 -22.05
N ILE A 461 -14.78 6.94 -20.87
CA ILE A 461 -14.42 5.80 -20.01
C ILE A 461 -14.71 4.47 -20.72
N LEU A 462 -15.91 4.33 -21.30
CA LEU A 462 -16.27 3.12 -22.05
C LEU A 462 -15.36 2.92 -23.26
N SER A 463 -14.97 4.00 -23.95
CA SER A 463 -14.00 3.94 -25.05
C SER A 463 -12.64 3.43 -24.57
N SER A 464 -12.09 4.01 -23.51
CA SER A 464 -10.80 3.57 -22.95
C SER A 464 -10.84 2.12 -22.45
N PHE A 465 -11.93 1.71 -21.79
CA PHE A 465 -12.08 0.32 -21.34
C PHE A 465 -12.08 -0.66 -22.52
N LYS A 466 -12.81 -0.36 -23.60
CA LYS A 466 -12.83 -1.16 -24.83
C LYS A 466 -11.46 -1.28 -25.48
N GLU A 467 -10.77 -0.16 -25.66
CA GLU A 467 -9.46 -0.16 -26.34
C GLU A 467 -8.36 -0.82 -25.51
N VAL A 468 -8.38 -0.63 -24.18
CA VAL A 468 -7.44 -1.32 -23.29
C VAL A 468 -7.74 -2.82 -23.22
N GLU A 469 -9.02 -3.22 -23.14
CA GLU A 469 -9.40 -4.64 -23.22
C GLU A 469 -8.95 -5.27 -24.54
N ARG A 470 -9.19 -4.59 -25.67
CA ARG A 470 -8.74 -5.01 -26.99
C ARG A 470 -7.23 -5.17 -27.03
N GLY A 471 -6.48 -4.14 -26.63
CA GLY A 471 -5.02 -4.14 -26.64
C GLY A 471 -4.38 -5.25 -25.80
N LEU A 472 -5.01 -5.64 -24.69
CA LEU A 472 -4.55 -6.72 -23.83
C LEU A 472 -4.96 -8.11 -24.33
N SER A 473 -6.25 -8.32 -24.62
CA SER A 473 -6.79 -9.63 -25.03
C SER A 473 -6.22 -10.09 -26.37
N GLN A 474 -6.01 -9.18 -27.33
CA GLN A 474 -5.38 -9.48 -28.62
C GLN A 474 -3.90 -9.91 -28.52
N GLN A 475 -3.26 -9.67 -27.37
CA GLN A 475 -1.91 -10.13 -27.05
C GLN A 475 -1.90 -11.33 -26.08
N GLY A 476 -3.08 -11.91 -25.85
CA GLY A 476 -3.25 -13.11 -25.03
C GLY A 476 -3.14 -12.86 -23.53
N ILE A 477 -3.31 -11.62 -23.07
CA ILE A 477 -3.35 -11.31 -21.63
C ILE A 477 -4.74 -11.60 -21.08
N ARG A 478 -4.78 -12.23 -19.90
CA ARG A 478 -6.03 -12.51 -19.18
C ARG A 478 -6.80 -11.21 -18.88
N PRO A 479 -8.11 -11.26 -18.60
CA PRO A 479 -8.83 -10.11 -18.06
C PRO A 479 -8.10 -9.53 -16.85
N VAL A 480 -7.96 -8.20 -16.84
CA VAL A 480 -7.39 -7.47 -15.70
C VAL A 480 -8.27 -7.64 -14.47
N ASP A 481 -7.70 -7.44 -13.29
CA ASP A 481 -8.39 -7.65 -12.01
C ASP A 481 -9.48 -6.60 -11.75
N SER A 482 -9.32 -5.39 -12.30
CA SER A 482 -10.37 -4.36 -12.40
C SER A 482 -10.16 -3.40 -13.57
N TYR A 483 -11.25 -2.84 -14.07
CA TYR A 483 -11.25 -1.53 -14.73
C TYR A 483 -11.72 -0.47 -13.73
N VAL A 484 -10.96 0.62 -13.62
CA VAL A 484 -11.16 1.63 -12.57
C VAL A 484 -11.53 2.99 -13.15
N VAL A 485 -12.60 3.57 -12.60
CA VAL A 485 -12.96 4.97 -12.81
C VAL A 485 -12.33 5.81 -11.70
N ASP A 486 -11.37 6.64 -12.09
CA ASP A 486 -10.67 7.56 -11.17
C ASP A 486 -11.47 8.86 -10.95
N ASP A 487 -10.86 9.92 -10.39
CA ASP A 487 -11.58 11.13 -10.02
C ASP A 487 -12.25 11.85 -11.22
N GLY A 488 -13.38 12.51 -10.97
CA GLY A 488 -14.15 13.31 -11.93
C GLY A 488 -15.64 12.97 -12.04
N TRP A 489 -16.10 11.89 -11.41
CA TRP A 489 -17.50 11.45 -11.42
C TRP A 489 -18.38 12.17 -10.37
N ASN A 490 -17.76 12.82 -9.41
CA ASN A 490 -18.37 13.42 -8.23
C ASN A 490 -19.06 14.78 -8.51
N ALA A 491 -20.16 15.06 -7.81
CA ALA A 491 -20.88 16.33 -7.84
C ALA A 491 -20.32 17.33 -6.81
N TYR A 492 -19.08 17.79 -7.02
CA TYR A 492 -18.49 18.93 -6.33
C TYR A 492 -17.85 19.90 -7.32
N GLY A 493 -17.27 20.99 -6.82
CA GLY A 493 -16.59 21.98 -7.65
C GLY A 493 -17.57 22.57 -8.67
N PRO A 494 -17.28 22.50 -9.99
CA PRO A 494 -18.20 22.97 -11.04
C PRO A 494 -19.60 22.33 -10.98
N TYR A 495 -19.72 21.14 -10.38
CA TYR A 495 -20.95 20.35 -10.31
C TYR A 495 -21.64 20.39 -8.93
N GLU A 496 -21.14 21.17 -7.96
CA GLU A 496 -21.70 21.20 -6.59
C GLU A 496 -23.22 21.51 -6.58
N LYS A 497 -23.69 22.38 -7.48
CA LYS A 497 -25.11 22.75 -7.57
C LYS A 497 -26.04 21.60 -7.96
N GLU A 498 -25.50 20.55 -8.56
CA GLU A 498 -26.25 19.33 -8.92
C GLU A 498 -26.40 18.37 -7.72
N ASN A 499 -25.66 18.62 -6.64
CA ASN A 499 -25.64 17.77 -5.46
C ASN A 499 -26.85 18.05 -4.55
N THR A 500 -27.82 17.14 -4.59
CA THR A 500 -29.07 17.22 -3.83
C THR A 500 -29.04 16.38 -2.55
N THR A 501 -28.11 15.44 -2.43
CA THR A 501 -27.98 14.58 -1.25
C THR A 501 -27.32 15.29 -0.06
N GLY A 502 -26.60 16.39 -0.30
CA GLY A 502 -25.76 17.04 0.70
C GLY A 502 -24.51 16.21 1.06
N PHE A 503 -24.17 15.18 0.27
CA PHE A 503 -23.09 14.23 0.51
C PHE A 503 -22.42 13.79 -0.81
N TRP A 504 -21.71 12.67 -0.86
CA TRP A 504 -21.17 12.12 -2.12
C TRP A 504 -22.30 11.74 -3.10
N GLN A 505 -22.26 12.27 -4.32
CA GLN A 505 -23.25 12.05 -5.37
C GLN A 505 -22.56 12.10 -6.74
N PHE A 506 -23.05 11.32 -7.71
CA PHE A 506 -22.64 11.42 -9.11
C PHE A 506 -23.11 12.73 -9.77
N ASN A 507 -22.26 13.32 -10.62
CA ASN A 507 -22.60 14.49 -11.43
C ASN A 507 -23.29 14.12 -12.76
N SER A 508 -23.72 15.13 -13.51
CA SER A 508 -24.43 15.02 -14.77
C SER A 508 -23.66 14.32 -15.91
N LYS A 509 -22.34 14.14 -15.79
CA LYS A 509 -21.54 13.33 -16.74
C LYS A 509 -21.85 11.83 -16.64
N PHE A 510 -22.43 11.39 -15.52
CA PHE A 510 -22.79 10.01 -15.22
C PHE A 510 -24.27 9.91 -14.80
N PRO A 511 -25.22 10.13 -15.72
CA PRO A 511 -26.66 10.18 -15.40
C PRO A 511 -27.22 8.85 -14.85
N ASN A 512 -26.53 7.72 -15.11
CA ASN A 512 -26.88 6.40 -14.56
C ASN A 512 -25.90 5.94 -13.46
N GLY A 513 -25.14 6.88 -12.87
CA GLY A 513 -23.93 6.58 -12.13
C GLY A 513 -22.96 5.73 -12.96
N LEU A 514 -22.23 4.81 -12.31
CA LEU A 514 -21.24 3.95 -12.98
C LEU A 514 -21.81 2.63 -13.50
N THR A 515 -23.11 2.55 -13.76
CA THR A 515 -23.77 1.29 -14.15
C THR A 515 -23.23 0.74 -15.47
N LYS A 516 -23.10 1.57 -16.52
CA LYS A 516 -22.60 1.09 -17.82
C LYS A 516 -21.10 0.75 -17.80
N PRO A 517 -20.21 1.56 -17.21
CA PRO A 517 -18.81 1.17 -17.06
C PRO A 517 -18.62 -0.13 -16.26
N SER A 518 -19.37 -0.31 -15.18
CA SER A 518 -19.35 -1.55 -14.37
C SER A 518 -19.88 -2.75 -15.16
N ASP A 519 -21.02 -2.62 -15.86
CA ASP A 519 -21.57 -3.69 -16.71
C ASP A 519 -20.57 -4.10 -17.79
N PHE A 520 -19.92 -3.14 -18.47
CA PHE A 520 -18.88 -3.45 -19.45
C PHE A 520 -17.73 -4.26 -18.84
N ALA A 521 -17.19 -3.83 -17.69
CA ALA A 521 -16.09 -4.52 -17.03
C ALA A 521 -16.43 -5.99 -16.72
N HIS A 522 -17.65 -6.26 -16.24
CA HIS A 522 -18.11 -7.63 -15.98
C HIS A 522 -18.35 -8.43 -17.27
N ARG A 523 -18.86 -7.80 -18.34
CA ARG A 523 -19.06 -8.47 -19.64
C ARG A 523 -17.77 -8.90 -20.32
N VAL A 524 -16.62 -8.32 -19.94
CA VAL A 524 -15.29 -8.74 -20.39
C VAL A 524 -14.59 -9.65 -19.39
N SER A 525 -15.34 -10.30 -18.47
CA SER A 525 -14.82 -11.20 -17.43
C SER A 525 -13.79 -10.55 -16.50
N SER A 526 -13.87 -9.23 -16.31
CA SER A 526 -13.11 -8.46 -15.32
C SER A 526 -14.03 -8.04 -14.17
N ASN A 527 -13.50 -7.27 -13.22
CA ASN A 527 -14.26 -6.65 -12.15
C ASN A 527 -14.17 -5.12 -12.25
N PHE A 528 -14.79 -4.43 -11.30
CA PHE A 528 -14.89 -2.97 -11.31
C PHE A 528 -14.29 -2.33 -10.06
N GLY A 529 -13.63 -1.18 -10.26
CA GLY A 529 -13.02 -0.40 -9.19
C GLY A 529 -13.37 1.08 -9.24
N ILE A 530 -13.31 1.73 -8.08
CA ILE A 530 -13.67 3.15 -7.94
C ILE A 530 -12.61 3.88 -7.11
N TRP A 531 -12.24 5.08 -7.57
CA TRP A 531 -11.50 6.04 -6.76
C TRP A 531 -12.45 6.87 -5.88
N LEU A 532 -12.05 7.10 -4.64
CA LEU A 532 -12.65 8.11 -3.77
C LEU A 532 -11.58 8.75 -2.88
N GLY A 533 -11.49 10.07 -2.87
CA GLY A 533 -10.64 10.79 -1.91
C GLY A 533 -11.36 11.06 -0.59
N PRO A 534 -11.03 10.40 0.55
CA PRO A 534 -11.78 10.58 1.80
C PRO A 534 -11.84 12.02 2.29
N ARG A 535 -10.83 12.83 1.97
CA ARG A 535 -10.80 14.27 2.30
C ARG A 535 -11.54 15.18 1.30
N GLY A 536 -12.05 14.63 0.21
CA GLY A 536 -12.62 15.35 -0.93
C GLY A 536 -11.80 15.18 -2.21
N GLY A 537 -12.33 15.74 -3.30
CA GLY A 537 -11.74 15.74 -4.64
C GLY A 537 -10.48 16.56 -4.81
N TYR A 538 -9.68 16.23 -5.85
CA TYR A 538 -8.58 17.10 -6.27
C TYR A 538 -9.09 18.51 -6.57
N ASN A 539 -8.37 19.53 -6.11
CA ASN A 539 -8.63 20.96 -6.30
C ASN A 539 -9.89 21.53 -5.62
N TYR A 540 -10.79 20.71 -5.07
CA TYR A 540 -12.09 21.17 -4.53
C TYR A 540 -12.35 20.75 -3.08
N GLN A 541 -11.35 20.17 -2.38
CA GLN A 541 -11.50 19.63 -1.04
C GLN A 541 -12.12 20.61 -0.02
N TYR A 542 -11.77 21.90 -0.08
CA TYR A 542 -12.25 22.88 0.89
C TYR A 542 -13.72 23.27 0.67
N ASP A 543 -14.09 23.52 -0.57
CA ASP A 543 -15.47 23.89 -0.93
C ASP A 543 -16.41 22.71 -0.65
N PHE A 544 -15.99 21.50 -1.00
CA PHE A 544 -16.74 20.30 -0.68
C PHE A 544 -16.88 20.08 0.84
N ALA A 545 -15.82 20.30 1.63
CA ALA A 545 -15.91 20.22 3.08
C ALA A 545 -16.92 21.22 3.67
N LYS A 546 -16.93 22.46 3.19
CA LYS A 546 -17.92 23.49 3.59
C LYS A 546 -19.34 23.08 3.20
N PHE A 547 -19.51 22.50 2.02
CA PHE A 547 -20.79 21.95 1.58
C PHE A 547 -21.28 20.82 2.49
N LEU A 548 -20.41 19.87 2.84
CA LEU A 548 -20.73 18.77 3.75
C LEU A 548 -21.12 19.27 5.15
N GLU A 549 -20.36 20.21 5.72
CA GLU A 549 -20.64 20.79 7.04
C GLU A 549 -21.95 21.58 7.04
N LYS A 550 -22.20 22.40 6.02
CA LYS A 550 -23.47 23.15 5.86
C LYS A 550 -24.68 22.22 5.83
N ASN A 551 -24.54 21.02 5.28
CA ASN A 551 -25.57 19.99 5.24
C ASN A 551 -25.55 19.05 6.46
N GLY A 552 -24.74 19.34 7.48
CA GLY A 552 -24.66 18.58 8.74
C GLY A 552 -23.88 17.26 8.65
N ASN A 553 -23.24 16.96 7.51
CA ASN A 553 -22.70 15.66 7.15
C ASN A 553 -21.19 15.50 7.41
N GLY A 554 -20.59 16.44 8.14
CA GLY A 554 -19.23 16.36 8.62
C GLY A 554 -18.82 17.69 9.28
N THR A 555 -17.54 17.85 9.55
CA THR A 555 -16.95 19.07 10.12
C THR A 555 -15.80 19.53 9.25
N VAL A 556 -15.72 20.82 8.95
CA VAL A 556 -14.58 21.41 8.21
C VAL A 556 -13.35 21.40 9.10
N ASN A 557 -12.23 20.92 8.57
CA ASN A 557 -10.91 21.05 9.16
C ASN A 557 -10.33 22.44 8.80
N LYS A 558 -10.35 23.36 9.76
CA LYS A 558 -9.85 24.73 9.60
C LYS A 558 -8.32 24.78 9.53
N SER A 559 -7.63 23.72 9.99
CA SER A 559 -6.16 23.62 9.98
C SER A 559 -5.59 23.24 8.62
N ASN A 560 -6.38 22.57 7.77
CA ASN A 560 -5.93 22.03 6.48
C ASN A 560 -6.84 22.36 5.31
N TYR A 561 -7.97 23.03 5.55
CA TYR A 561 -8.97 23.40 4.56
C TYR A 561 -9.55 22.18 3.82
N ASP A 562 -9.92 21.13 4.56
CA ASP A 562 -10.59 19.92 4.06
C ASP A 562 -11.66 19.42 5.05
N ILE A 563 -12.21 18.23 4.85
CA ILE A 563 -13.14 17.61 5.82
C ILE A 563 -12.36 16.86 6.90
N VAL A 564 -12.85 16.89 8.15
CA VAL A 564 -12.33 16.03 9.22
C VAL A 564 -12.66 14.57 8.93
N THR A 565 -11.70 13.85 8.35
CA THR A 565 -11.84 12.46 7.91
C THR A 565 -11.98 11.45 9.06
N GLY A 566 -11.86 11.89 10.31
CA GLY A 566 -12.19 11.12 11.52
C GLY A 566 -13.56 11.44 12.13
N ASP A 567 -14.36 12.35 11.56
CA ASP A 567 -15.68 12.73 12.10
C ASP A 567 -16.65 11.54 12.06
N LYS A 568 -17.25 11.19 13.20
CA LYS A 568 -18.14 10.02 13.32
C LYS A 568 -19.37 10.08 12.41
N GLN A 569 -19.92 11.27 12.16
CA GLN A 569 -21.08 11.45 11.29
C GLN A 569 -20.67 11.32 9.82
N TYR A 570 -19.50 11.86 9.46
CA TYR A 570 -18.95 11.72 8.12
C TYR A 570 -18.66 10.25 7.78
N LEU A 571 -17.93 9.54 8.65
CA LEU A 571 -17.55 8.14 8.43
C LEU A 571 -18.76 7.20 8.37
N LYS A 572 -19.80 7.45 9.17
CA LYS A 572 -21.05 6.69 9.06
C LYS A 572 -21.66 6.79 7.66
N LYS A 573 -21.80 8.01 7.14
CA LYS A 573 -22.36 8.23 5.79
C LYS A 573 -21.45 7.71 4.69
N LEU A 574 -20.15 7.82 4.87
CA LEU A 574 -19.17 7.31 3.92
C LEU A 574 -19.22 5.79 3.83
N GLN A 575 -19.37 5.09 4.97
CA GLN A 575 -19.58 3.65 5.00
C GLN A 575 -20.86 3.24 4.27
N GLU A 576 -21.97 3.96 4.47
CA GLU A 576 -23.23 3.74 3.75
C GLU A 576 -23.03 3.91 2.23
N PHE A 577 -22.31 4.94 1.80
CA PHE A 577 -22.00 5.19 0.40
C PHE A 577 -21.12 4.09 -0.23
N PHE A 578 -20.06 3.66 0.47
CA PHE A 578 -19.19 2.58 0.00
C PHE A 578 -19.96 1.27 -0.17
N LEU A 579 -20.82 0.91 0.79
CA LEU A 579 -21.63 -0.30 0.72
C LEU A 579 -22.67 -0.23 -0.41
N ASP A 580 -23.28 0.93 -0.65
CA ASP A 580 -24.19 1.13 -1.80
C ASP A 580 -23.45 0.91 -3.12
N CYS A 581 -22.28 1.54 -3.30
CA CYS A 581 -21.47 1.37 -4.50
C CYS A 581 -20.99 -0.07 -4.68
N GLN A 582 -20.50 -0.72 -3.61
CA GLN A 582 -20.08 -2.13 -3.64
C GLN A 582 -21.19 -3.05 -4.10
N ASN A 583 -22.41 -2.86 -3.61
CA ASN A 583 -23.53 -3.73 -3.95
C ASN A 583 -24.12 -3.40 -5.33
N LYS A 584 -24.12 -2.14 -5.74
CA LYS A 584 -24.70 -1.71 -7.02
C LYS A 584 -23.79 -1.98 -8.22
N TYR A 585 -22.48 -1.82 -8.05
CA TYR A 585 -21.49 -1.90 -9.13
C TYR A 585 -20.54 -3.09 -9.01
N ASP A 586 -20.81 -4.00 -8.06
CA ASP A 586 -19.98 -5.17 -7.71
C ASP A 586 -18.48 -4.81 -7.56
N VAL A 587 -18.21 -3.76 -6.78
CA VAL A 587 -16.86 -3.21 -6.63
C VAL A 587 -15.97 -4.21 -5.89
N ASN A 588 -14.81 -4.50 -6.49
CA ASN A 588 -13.72 -5.28 -5.88
C ASN A 588 -12.42 -4.48 -5.70
N TYR A 589 -12.43 -3.17 -6.00
CA TYR A 589 -11.28 -2.30 -5.77
C TYR A 589 -11.68 -0.91 -5.31
N TRP A 590 -11.07 -0.44 -4.22
CA TRP A 590 -11.11 0.95 -3.78
C TRP A 590 -9.71 1.56 -3.79
N LYS A 591 -9.57 2.69 -4.49
CA LYS A 591 -8.45 3.62 -4.33
C LYS A 591 -8.88 4.74 -3.40
N LEU A 592 -8.33 4.77 -2.18
CA LEU A 592 -8.70 5.74 -1.16
C LEU A 592 -7.64 6.83 -1.04
N ASP A 593 -7.96 8.01 -1.56
CA ASP A 593 -6.98 9.05 -1.85
C ASP A 593 -7.09 10.30 -0.99
N GLY A 594 -6.51 10.21 0.20
CA GLY A 594 -6.35 11.36 1.08
C GLY A 594 -7.02 11.19 2.44
N PHE A 595 -6.19 10.93 3.44
CA PHE A 595 -6.55 10.87 4.86
C PHE A 595 -6.17 12.16 5.60
N CYS A 596 -5.80 12.07 6.87
CA CYS A 596 -5.47 13.22 7.70
C CYS A 596 -4.04 13.72 7.48
N ALA A 597 -3.87 14.80 6.69
CA ALA A 597 -2.57 15.46 6.56
C ALA A 597 -2.20 16.30 7.80
N LYS A 598 -3.17 16.99 8.39
CA LYS A 598 -3.00 17.80 9.61
C LYS A 598 -4.18 17.61 10.56
N VAL A 599 -3.85 17.46 11.85
CA VAL A 599 -4.82 17.30 12.94
C VAL A 599 -5.78 18.50 12.97
N PRO A 600 -7.10 18.27 13.12
CA PRO A 600 -8.09 19.33 13.11
C PRO A 600 -8.10 20.15 14.41
N GLN A 601 -8.77 21.30 14.36
CA GLN A 601 -9.13 22.06 15.55
C GLN A 601 -9.98 21.26 16.55
N PRO A 602 -10.08 21.64 17.83
CA PRO A 602 -10.97 20.98 18.79
C PRO A 602 -12.42 20.88 18.30
N SER A 603 -13.05 19.74 18.57
CA SER A 603 -14.44 19.49 18.19
C SER A 603 -15.40 20.35 19.02
N GLU A 604 -16.19 21.19 18.35
CA GLU A 604 -17.25 21.99 18.97
C GLU A 604 -18.56 21.19 19.19
N ASN A 605 -18.66 20.00 18.57
CA ASN A 605 -19.88 19.19 18.48
C ASN A 605 -19.71 17.75 19.04
N GLY A 606 -18.56 17.42 19.61
CA GLY A 606 -18.25 16.11 20.18
C GLY A 606 -18.23 14.97 19.16
N ARG A 607 -17.94 15.26 17.88
CA ARG A 607 -17.88 14.26 16.81
C ARG A 607 -16.52 13.58 16.67
N TYR A 608 -15.47 14.14 17.26
CA TYR A 608 -14.12 13.57 17.33
C TYR A 608 -13.37 14.16 18.54
N ILE A 609 -12.30 13.50 18.96
CA ILE A 609 -11.41 13.97 20.03
C ILE A 609 -10.18 14.69 19.46
N THR A 610 -9.61 15.62 20.23
CA THR A 610 -8.33 16.29 19.95
C THR A 610 -7.49 16.38 21.22
N GLY A 611 -6.18 16.50 21.07
CA GLY A 611 -5.24 16.62 22.20
C GLY A 611 -4.16 15.53 22.18
N GLY A 612 -3.40 15.45 23.27
CA GLY A 612 -2.22 14.59 23.37
C GLY A 612 -1.01 15.19 22.65
N LYS A 613 0.17 14.58 22.87
CA LYS A 613 1.42 14.95 22.17
C LYS A 613 1.14 14.96 20.67
N ASN A 614 1.45 16.05 19.98
CA ASN A 614 1.28 16.21 18.53
C ASN A 614 -0.13 15.87 17.99
N GLY A 615 -1.19 15.91 18.82
CA GLY A 615 -2.56 15.61 18.39
C GLY A 615 -2.91 14.12 18.32
N MET A 616 -2.14 13.26 18.99
CA MET A 616 -2.29 11.79 18.90
C MET A 616 -3.63 11.22 19.38
N TYR A 617 -4.42 11.94 20.18
CA TYR A 617 -5.76 11.47 20.54
C TYR A 617 -6.65 11.38 19.29
N TYR A 618 -6.57 12.39 18.41
CA TYR A 618 -7.30 12.39 17.14
C TYR A 618 -6.77 11.30 16.22
N MET A 619 -5.45 11.21 16.03
CA MET A 619 -4.85 10.24 15.11
C MET A 619 -5.18 8.80 15.50
N THR A 620 -5.21 8.50 16.80
CA THR A 620 -5.63 7.18 17.29
C THR A 620 -7.09 6.90 16.98
N GLU A 621 -8.01 7.78 17.40
CA GLU A 621 -9.44 7.58 17.15
C GLU A 621 -9.76 7.52 15.64
N HIS A 622 -9.09 8.34 14.84
CA HIS A 622 -9.22 8.35 13.38
C HIS A 622 -8.97 6.96 12.80
N TRP A 623 -7.81 6.36 13.08
CA TRP A 623 -7.45 5.06 12.53
C TRP A 623 -8.24 3.89 13.15
N GLU A 624 -8.68 4.00 14.41
CA GLU A 624 -9.59 3.01 15.00
C GLU A 624 -10.95 2.99 14.28
N ARG A 625 -11.48 4.16 13.92
CA ARG A 625 -12.74 4.25 13.15
C ARG A 625 -12.57 3.78 11.71
N TRP A 626 -11.45 4.12 11.07
CA TRP A 626 -11.15 3.63 9.72
C TRP A 626 -10.95 2.13 9.68
N ALA A 627 -10.25 1.53 10.65
CA ALA A 627 -10.13 0.08 10.77
C ALA A 627 -11.52 -0.60 10.79
N ASN A 628 -12.45 -0.11 11.61
CA ASN A 628 -13.81 -0.62 11.68
C ASN A 628 -14.59 -0.48 10.36
N LEU A 629 -14.43 0.66 9.68
CA LEU A 629 -15.06 0.89 8.37
C LEU A 629 -14.50 -0.09 7.34
N LEU A 630 -13.18 -0.22 7.24
CA LEU A 630 -12.50 -1.10 6.29
C LEU A 630 -12.87 -2.57 6.54
N ASP A 631 -12.92 -3.02 7.80
CA ASP A 631 -13.40 -4.35 8.16
C ASP A 631 -14.84 -4.58 7.70
N THR A 632 -15.71 -3.56 7.77
CA THR A 632 -17.07 -3.63 7.27
C THR A 632 -17.11 -3.83 5.74
N LEU A 633 -16.23 -3.16 4.99
CA LEU A 633 -16.13 -3.32 3.54
C LEU A 633 -15.68 -4.73 3.15
N TYR A 634 -14.67 -5.27 3.85
CA TYR A 634 -14.24 -6.66 3.63
C TYR A 634 -15.33 -7.67 4.00
N LEU A 635 -16.08 -7.44 5.08
CA LEU A 635 -17.18 -8.32 5.47
C LEU A 635 -18.31 -8.35 4.43
N ASP A 636 -18.55 -7.24 3.73
CA ASP A 636 -19.47 -7.19 2.60
C ASP A 636 -18.92 -7.96 1.38
N ALA A 637 -17.67 -7.70 1.01
CA ALA A 637 -17.01 -8.40 -0.09
C ALA A 637 -16.91 -9.92 0.11
N ASP A 638 -16.57 -10.38 1.32
CA ASP A 638 -16.53 -11.79 1.71
C ASP A 638 -17.89 -12.47 1.48
N LYS A 639 -19.01 -11.78 1.76
CA LYS A 639 -20.38 -12.32 1.54
C LYS A 639 -20.72 -12.47 0.06
N ARG A 640 -20.17 -11.60 -0.79
CA ARG A 640 -20.32 -11.64 -2.24
C ARG A 640 -19.29 -12.53 -2.93
N ASN A 641 -18.32 -13.09 -2.19
CA ASN A 641 -17.14 -13.77 -2.73
C ASN A 641 -16.34 -12.87 -3.70
N SER A 642 -16.26 -11.58 -3.38
CA SER A 642 -15.51 -10.58 -4.14
C SER A 642 -14.11 -10.44 -3.57
N ASN A 643 -13.08 -10.60 -4.42
CA ASN A 643 -11.68 -10.42 -4.04
C ASN A 643 -11.35 -8.93 -3.90
N LEU A 644 -11.82 -8.31 -2.81
CA LEU A 644 -11.68 -6.88 -2.56
C LEU A 644 -10.23 -6.50 -2.27
N TRP A 645 -9.73 -5.55 -3.05
CA TRP A 645 -8.46 -4.86 -2.83
C TRP A 645 -8.71 -3.43 -2.39
N ILE A 646 -8.08 -3.01 -1.29
CA ILE A 646 -8.10 -1.62 -0.84
C ILE A 646 -6.68 -1.08 -0.91
N ASN A 647 -6.53 -0.03 -1.71
CA ASN A 647 -5.31 0.74 -1.85
C ASN A 647 -5.46 2.06 -1.08
N LEU A 648 -4.62 2.27 -0.07
CA LEU A 648 -4.60 3.49 0.71
C LEU A 648 -3.49 4.39 0.17
N THR A 649 -3.79 5.60 -0.29
CA THR A 649 -2.77 6.45 -0.93
C THR A 649 -2.28 7.61 -0.06
N CYS A 650 -2.83 8.81 -0.17
CA CYS A 650 -2.20 10.00 0.44
C CYS A 650 -2.51 10.18 1.95
N TYR A 651 -1.55 10.74 2.68
CA TYR A 651 -1.61 11.17 4.08
C TYR A 651 -1.73 10.03 5.10
N MET A 652 -0.96 8.98 4.87
CA MET A 652 -0.77 7.90 5.82
C MET A 652 0.70 7.63 6.08
N ASN A 653 0.99 7.18 7.29
CA ASN A 653 2.30 6.69 7.64
C ASN A 653 2.50 5.30 7.00
N PRO A 654 3.68 5.00 6.45
CA PRO A 654 4.04 3.67 5.98
C PRO A 654 4.26 2.67 7.12
N SER A 655 3.25 2.48 7.97
CA SER A 655 3.25 1.49 9.02
C SER A 655 2.89 0.12 8.46
N PRO A 656 3.72 -0.91 8.68
CA PRO A 656 3.42 -2.27 8.23
C PRO A 656 2.17 -2.85 8.91
N TRP A 657 1.71 -2.27 10.03
CA TRP A 657 0.52 -2.70 10.75
C TRP A 657 -0.79 -2.34 10.03
N LEU A 658 -0.76 -1.37 9.10
CA LEU A 658 -1.91 -1.03 8.23
C LEU A 658 -2.33 -2.19 7.33
N LEU A 659 -1.42 -3.11 7.06
CA LEU A 659 -1.63 -4.21 6.11
C LEU A 659 -2.69 -5.22 6.59
N GLN A 660 -3.17 -5.12 7.83
CA GLN A 660 -4.35 -5.86 8.30
C GLN A 660 -5.66 -5.39 7.62
N TRP A 661 -5.69 -4.12 7.17
CA TRP A 661 -6.87 -3.45 6.62
C TRP A 661 -6.69 -2.97 5.17
N CYS A 662 -5.53 -3.19 4.55
CA CYS A 662 -5.27 -2.87 3.15
C CYS A 662 -4.19 -3.80 2.58
N GLN A 663 -4.10 -3.88 1.26
CA GLN A 663 -3.06 -4.64 0.59
C GLN A 663 -1.92 -3.75 0.11
N SER A 664 -2.18 -2.46 -0.14
CA SER A 664 -1.15 -1.52 -0.58
C SER A 664 -1.28 -0.13 0.03
N VAL A 665 -0.12 0.49 0.24
CA VAL A 665 0.05 1.84 0.79
C VAL A 665 0.94 2.67 -0.14
N TRP A 666 0.54 3.91 -0.41
CA TRP A 666 1.33 4.82 -1.25
C TRP A 666 2.72 5.11 -0.69
N LEU A 667 3.67 5.25 -1.63
CA LEU A 667 5.02 5.75 -1.37
C LEU A 667 4.97 7.24 -0.95
N GLN A 668 4.57 7.53 0.29
CA GLN A 668 4.25 8.85 0.86
C GLN A 668 5.39 9.90 0.82
N ILE A 669 6.54 9.56 0.27
CA ILE A 669 7.69 10.45 0.04
C ILE A 669 7.90 10.80 -1.44
N SER A 670 7.03 10.29 -2.31
CA SER A 670 7.12 10.45 -3.76
C SER A 670 5.97 11.30 -4.28
N ALA A 671 6.24 12.04 -5.36
CA ALA A 671 5.17 12.52 -6.23
C ALA A 671 4.63 11.35 -7.07
N ASP A 672 3.49 11.57 -7.72
CA ASP A 672 2.88 10.62 -8.66
C ASP A 672 3.90 10.14 -9.69
N MET A 673 4.65 11.09 -10.26
CA MET A 673 5.74 10.87 -11.19
C MET A 673 6.84 11.93 -10.97
N GLY A 674 8.08 11.60 -11.32
CA GLY A 674 9.16 12.57 -11.38
C GLY A 674 10.31 12.11 -12.26
N ARG A 675 11.30 12.98 -12.43
CA ARG A 675 12.46 12.80 -13.32
C ARG A 675 13.72 13.19 -12.57
N ILE A 676 14.76 12.36 -12.63
CA ILE A 676 16.11 12.72 -12.16
C ILE A 676 17.05 12.57 -13.35
N LYS A 677 17.55 13.70 -13.85
CA LYS A 677 18.64 13.73 -14.83
C LYS A 677 19.96 13.55 -14.08
N VAL A 678 20.59 12.39 -14.24
CA VAL A 678 21.82 12.02 -13.54
C VAL A 678 23.05 12.72 -14.10
N ASP A 679 23.15 12.82 -15.43
CA ASP A 679 24.17 13.59 -16.13
C ASP A 679 23.64 14.10 -17.48
N ASP A 680 24.46 14.91 -18.18
CA ASP A 680 24.05 15.55 -19.43
C ASP A 680 23.89 14.62 -20.63
N GLN A 681 24.36 13.38 -20.54
CA GLN A 681 24.27 12.38 -21.61
C GLN A 681 23.19 11.32 -21.33
N ARG A 682 22.57 11.32 -20.13
CA ARG A 682 21.47 10.42 -19.73
C ARG A 682 20.18 11.20 -19.44
N ASP A 683 19.66 11.87 -20.47
CA ASP A 683 18.39 12.62 -20.43
C ASP A 683 17.24 11.96 -21.20
N ARG A 684 17.39 10.69 -21.58
CA ARG A 684 16.30 9.88 -22.13
C ARG A 684 15.22 9.66 -21.07
N GLU A 685 13.97 9.53 -21.51
CA GLU A 685 12.82 9.41 -20.61
C GLU A 685 12.92 8.17 -19.71
N LEU A 686 13.33 7.02 -20.27
CA LEU A 686 13.65 5.79 -19.52
C LEU A 686 14.57 6.08 -18.32
N ASP A 687 15.68 6.77 -18.56
CA ASP A 687 16.68 7.01 -17.53
C ASP A 687 16.17 7.89 -16.41
N MET A 688 15.50 8.98 -16.79
CA MET A 688 15.02 9.96 -15.83
C MET A 688 13.94 9.37 -14.94
N LEU A 689 13.02 8.57 -15.50
CA LEU A 689 11.95 7.92 -14.76
C LEU A 689 12.48 6.83 -13.82
N LEU A 690 13.35 5.93 -14.31
CA LEU A 690 13.94 4.89 -13.46
C LEU A 690 14.78 5.49 -12.34
N SER A 691 15.65 6.45 -12.65
CA SER A 691 16.51 7.08 -11.64
C SER A 691 15.70 7.82 -10.59
N TYR A 692 14.61 8.49 -10.97
CA TYR A 692 13.70 9.11 -9.99
C TYR A 692 13.03 8.08 -9.08
N ARG A 693 12.35 7.08 -9.67
CA ARG A 693 11.54 6.15 -8.88
C ARG A 693 12.43 5.31 -7.96
N ASP A 694 13.55 4.81 -8.46
CA ASP A 694 14.45 3.98 -7.68
C ASP A 694 15.21 4.79 -6.62
N ASP A 695 15.47 6.09 -6.83
CA ASP A 695 15.94 6.98 -5.76
C ASP A 695 14.89 7.17 -4.67
N ARG A 696 13.59 7.24 -5.00
CA ARG A 696 12.53 7.26 -3.98
C ARG A 696 12.49 5.96 -3.19
N TYR A 697 12.68 4.79 -3.80
CA TYR A 697 12.81 3.53 -3.06
C TYR A 697 14.06 3.53 -2.16
N PHE A 698 15.17 4.11 -2.61
CA PHE A 698 16.38 4.29 -1.79
C PHE A 698 16.14 5.21 -0.60
N ASP A 699 15.55 6.40 -0.80
CA ASP A 699 15.19 7.32 0.29
C ASP A 699 14.29 6.61 1.31
N PHE A 700 13.29 5.87 0.83
CA PHE A 700 12.34 5.15 1.67
C PHE A 700 13.01 4.11 2.59
N ILE A 701 13.84 3.23 2.04
CA ILE A 701 14.40 2.08 2.77
C ILE A 701 15.77 2.32 3.39
N LYS A 702 16.63 3.15 2.78
CA LYS A 702 18.01 3.31 3.24
C LYS A 702 18.24 4.62 3.98
N THR A 703 17.66 5.73 3.52
CA THR A 703 17.79 7.04 4.20
C THR A 703 16.83 7.16 5.38
N ARG A 704 15.53 6.95 5.12
CA ARG A 704 14.47 7.02 6.13
C ARG A 704 14.30 5.71 6.88
N GLN A 705 14.82 4.61 6.35
CA GLN A 705 14.84 3.31 7.02
C GLN A 705 13.45 2.80 7.40
N PHE A 706 12.45 3.06 6.56
CA PHE A 706 11.12 2.49 6.74
C PHE A 706 11.18 0.96 6.75
N GLN A 707 10.48 0.37 7.71
CA GLN A 707 10.33 -1.08 7.87
C GLN A 707 9.00 -1.49 7.23
N PHE A 708 8.95 -1.45 5.90
CA PHE A 708 7.73 -1.72 5.13
C PHE A 708 8.02 -2.61 3.90
N PRO A 709 7.24 -3.70 3.66
CA PRO A 709 7.50 -4.61 2.55
C PRO A 709 7.26 -3.99 1.16
N PHE A 710 8.17 -4.24 0.20
CA PHE A 710 8.04 -3.76 -1.18
C PHE A 710 6.79 -4.27 -1.91
N SER A 711 6.38 -5.51 -1.64
CA SER A 711 5.14 -6.07 -2.20
C SER A 711 3.90 -5.23 -1.91
N ASN A 712 3.93 -4.43 -0.84
CA ASN A 712 2.78 -3.64 -0.40
C ASN A 712 2.92 -2.15 -0.73
N ILE A 713 3.99 -1.74 -1.42
CA ILE A 713 4.13 -0.35 -1.86
C ILE A 713 3.26 -0.15 -3.10
N PHE A 714 2.35 0.81 -3.01
CA PHE A 714 1.70 1.37 -4.18
C PHE A 714 2.47 2.59 -4.66
N ASN A 715 2.64 2.65 -5.97
CA ASN A 715 3.05 3.85 -6.68
C ASN A 715 2.42 3.84 -8.09
N HIS A 716 2.42 4.96 -8.80
CA HIS A 716 1.86 5.04 -10.16
C HIS A 716 2.80 4.39 -11.17
N ASP A 717 2.71 3.07 -11.29
CA ASP A 717 3.54 2.20 -12.12
C ASP A 717 2.69 1.00 -12.62
N PRO A 718 2.76 0.63 -13.92
CA PRO A 718 3.45 1.33 -15.01
C PRO A 718 2.71 2.57 -15.51
N LEU A 719 3.49 3.55 -15.96
CA LEU A 719 3.00 4.84 -16.42
C LEU A 719 3.37 5.10 -17.90
N TYR A 720 2.35 5.21 -18.76
CA TYR A 720 2.50 5.61 -20.17
C TYR A 720 1.19 6.26 -20.68
N GLY A 721 0.76 7.30 -19.95
CA GLY A 721 -0.47 8.06 -20.22
C GLY A 721 -0.22 9.40 -20.91
N LYS A 722 -1.25 9.94 -21.57
CA LYS A 722 -1.13 11.15 -22.41
C LYS A 722 -1.24 12.46 -21.62
N THR A 723 -1.83 12.41 -20.44
CA THR A 723 -2.17 13.61 -19.66
C THR A 723 -1.23 13.74 -18.47
N TYR A 724 -0.44 14.81 -18.38
CA TYR A 724 0.52 15.07 -17.28
C TYR A 724 1.52 13.92 -16.97
N CYS A 725 1.76 13.03 -17.94
CA CYS A 725 2.60 11.84 -17.82
C CYS A 725 3.88 12.00 -18.65
N VAL A 726 3.93 11.39 -19.83
CA VAL A 726 5.08 11.37 -20.74
C VAL A 726 4.65 11.91 -22.11
N ALA A 727 5.60 12.40 -22.89
CA ALA A 727 5.30 12.84 -24.25
C ALA A 727 5.05 11.62 -25.16
N PRO A 728 4.23 11.77 -26.23
CA PRO A 728 4.12 10.75 -27.27
C PRO A 728 5.49 10.38 -27.86
N ASN A 729 5.72 9.09 -28.13
CA ASN A 729 6.98 8.53 -28.64
C ASN A 729 8.21 8.87 -27.79
N SER A 730 8.03 9.09 -26.48
CA SER A 730 9.13 9.44 -25.55
C SER A 730 10.06 8.27 -25.24
N MET A 731 9.58 7.04 -25.40
CA MET A 731 10.38 5.81 -25.31
C MET A 731 10.18 4.98 -26.58
N ASP A 732 11.27 4.46 -27.14
CA ASP A 732 11.17 3.41 -28.16
C ASP A 732 10.76 2.05 -27.56
N ASP A 733 10.71 1.00 -28.38
CA ASP A 733 10.30 -0.34 -27.97
C ASP A 733 11.30 -0.97 -26.98
N GLU A 734 12.61 -0.77 -27.16
CA GLU A 734 13.64 -1.32 -26.27
C GLU A 734 13.62 -0.60 -24.92
N GLU A 735 13.47 0.73 -24.94
CA GLU A 735 13.38 1.56 -23.75
C GLU A 735 12.12 1.22 -22.94
N PHE A 736 10.96 1.10 -23.59
CA PHE A 736 9.71 0.75 -22.91
C PHE A 736 9.77 -0.65 -22.29
N ARG A 737 10.36 -1.63 -22.99
CA ARG A 737 10.61 -2.97 -22.42
C ARG A 737 11.48 -2.88 -21.16
N THR A 738 12.60 -2.17 -21.26
CA THR A 738 13.55 -2.04 -20.16
C THR A 738 12.90 -1.39 -18.94
N TYR A 739 12.07 -0.37 -19.15
CA TYR A 739 11.29 0.28 -18.09
C TYR A 739 10.39 -0.71 -17.36
N LEU A 740 9.58 -1.51 -18.08
CA LEU A 740 8.65 -2.46 -17.46
C LEU A 740 9.36 -3.58 -16.68
N TYR A 741 10.45 -4.12 -17.22
CA TYR A 741 11.17 -5.21 -16.54
C TYR A 741 11.94 -4.74 -15.31
N MET A 742 12.58 -3.56 -15.35
CA MET A 742 13.19 -2.99 -14.15
C MET A 742 12.15 -2.74 -13.05
N MET A 743 10.99 -2.21 -13.43
CA MET A 743 9.87 -2.00 -12.52
C MET A 743 9.37 -3.32 -11.89
N ALA A 744 9.31 -4.43 -12.63
CA ALA A 744 8.98 -5.75 -12.08
C ALA A 744 9.92 -6.20 -10.97
N THR A 745 11.21 -5.89 -11.08
CA THR A 745 12.18 -6.26 -10.03
C THR A 745 12.05 -5.46 -8.74
N ARG A 746 11.23 -4.40 -8.69
CA ARG A 746 10.85 -3.72 -7.44
C ARG A 746 10.00 -4.61 -6.53
N GLY A 747 9.33 -5.63 -7.08
CA GLY A 747 8.58 -6.62 -6.31
C GLY A 747 7.20 -6.18 -5.81
N ALA A 748 6.71 -5.01 -6.23
CA ALA A 748 5.37 -4.53 -5.88
C ALA A 748 4.28 -5.49 -6.38
N ALA A 749 3.30 -5.81 -5.51
CA ALA A 749 2.16 -6.67 -5.86
C ALA A 749 1.18 -5.99 -6.81
N PHE A 750 1.16 -4.66 -6.79
CA PHE A 750 0.09 -3.91 -7.40
C PHE A 750 0.60 -3.12 -8.61
N TRP A 751 0.09 -3.50 -9.78
CA TRP A 751 0.36 -2.88 -11.07
C TRP A 751 -0.90 -2.19 -11.57
N GLU A 752 -0.92 -0.86 -11.44
CA GLU A 752 -2.01 -0.03 -11.93
C GLU A 752 -1.59 0.51 -13.30
N LEU A 753 -2.11 -0.13 -14.37
CA LEU A 753 -1.86 0.21 -15.76
C LEU A 753 -2.42 1.59 -16.06
N LEU A 754 -1.57 2.61 -15.92
CA LEU A 754 -1.91 4.01 -16.12
C LEU A 754 -1.55 4.41 -17.55
N TYR A 755 -2.32 3.85 -18.47
CA TYR A 755 -2.11 3.95 -19.91
C TYR A 755 -3.14 4.84 -20.58
N SER A 756 -2.71 5.49 -21.65
CA SER A 756 -3.61 5.95 -22.69
C SER A 756 -3.48 4.99 -23.87
N TYR A 757 -4.59 4.42 -24.34
CA TYR A 757 -4.56 3.37 -25.36
C TYR A 757 -3.86 3.84 -26.65
N ASN A 758 -4.07 5.11 -27.04
CA ASN A 758 -3.43 5.72 -28.20
C ASN A 758 -1.91 5.88 -28.07
N MET A 759 -1.38 5.92 -26.85
CA MET A 759 0.08 5.89 -26.62
C MET A 759 0.61 4.46 -26.66
N MET A 760 -0.17 3.50 -26.19
CA MET A 760 0.18 2.08 -26.30
C MET A 760 0.14 1.56 -27.75
N ASP A 761 -0.57 2.25 -28.64
CA ASP A 761 -0.56 2.01 -30.09
C ASP A 761 0.73 2.49 -30.79
N GLU A 762 1.63 3.20 -30.08
CA GLU A 762 2.95 3.58 -30.61
C GLU A 762 3.87 2.35 -30.70
N GLY A 763 4.45 2.09 -31.86
CA GLY A 763 5.38 0.96 -32.04
C GLY A 763 4.72 -0.38 -31.71
N ASN A 764 5.38 -1.19 -30.88
CA ASN A 764 4.90 -2.53 -30.51
C ASN A 764 4.59 -2.65 -29.01
N LYS A 765 4.22 -1.55 -28.34
CA LYS A 765 4.10 -1.48 -26.88
C LYS A 765 3.07 -2.45 -26.29
N TRP A 766 1.97 -2.73 -26.98
CA TRP A 766 1.01 -3.75 -26.54
C TRP A 766 1.64 -5.15 -26.43
N MET A 767 2.44 -5.55 -27.42
CA MET A 767 3.12 -6.84 -27.45
C MET A 767 4.22 -6.92 -26.37
N ILE A 768 4.95 -5.82 -26.18
CA ILE A 768 6.01 -5.71 -25.16
C ILE A 768 5.42 -5.76 -23.75
N ASN A 769 4.33 -5.02 -23.52
CA ASN A 769 3.61 -5.04 -22.25
C ASN A 769 3.07 -6.43 -21.93
N ALA A 770 2.51 -7.12 -22.93
CA ALA A 770 2.01 -8.47 -22.74
C ALA A 770 3.12 -9.42 -22.26
N GLU A 771 4.31 -9.37 -22.87
CA GLU A 771 5.42 -10.21 -22.44
C GLU A 771 5.94 -9.83 -21.03
N ALA A 772 6.01 -8.54 -20.71
CA ALA A 772 6.38 -8.09 -19.36
C ALA A 772 5.38 -8.54 -18.29
N LEU A 773 4.08 -8.50 -18.57
CA LEU A 773 3.03 -9.00 -17.67
C LEU A 773 3.11 -10.52 -17.48
N ARG A 774 3.40 -11.29 -18.53
CA ARG A 774 3.63 -12.74 -18.40
C ARG A 774 4.86 -13.06 -17.56
N PHE A 775 5.96 -12.33 -17.78
CA PHE A 775 7.15 -12.46 -16.94
C PHE A 775 6.83 -12.20 -15.47
N LEU A 776 6.10 -11.11 -15.20
CA LEU A 776 5.67 -10.74 -13.85
C LEU A 776 4.81 -11.84 -13.21
N GLU A 777 3.78 -12.33 -13.90
CA GLU A 777 2.88 -13.38 -13.41
C GLU A 777 3.62 -14.69 -13.12
N ASN A 778 4.47 -15.12 -14.05
CA ASN A 778 5.20 -16.39 -13.95
C ASN A 778 6.30 -16.40 -12.88
N ASN A 779 6.71 -15.22 -12.39
CA ASN A 779 7.82 -15.11 -11.44
C ASN A 779 7.46 -14.30 -10.18
N TYR A 780 6.18 -13.98 -9.95
CA TYR A 780 5.79 -13.12 -8.84
C TYR A 780 6.12 -13.72 -7.46
N ASP A 781 6.10 -15.05 -7.34
CA ASP A 781 6.51 -15.77 -6.13
C ASP A 781 7.99 -15.51 -5.77
N ILE A 782 8.83 -15.18 -6.75
CA ILE A 782 10.22 -14.75 -6.56
C ILE A 782 10.27 -13.22 -6.36
N LEU A 783 9.69 -12.46 -7.30
CA LEU A 783 9.78 -11.00 -7.37
C LEU A 783 9.27 -10.30 -6.09
N ARG A 784 8.23 -10.84 -5.46
CA ARG A 784 7.64 -10.29 -4.22
C ARG A 784 8.61 -10.19 -3.03
N HIS A 785 9.76 -10.85 -3.11
CA HIS A 785 10.80 -10.87 -2.08
C HIS A 785 11.96 -9.92 -2.37
N ALA A 786 11.73 -8.91 -3.22
CA ALA A 786 12.73 -7.93 -3.62
C ALA A 786 13.41 -7.21 -2.44
N LYS A 787 14.72 -7.03 -2.58
CA LYS A 787 15.59 -6.21 -1.74
C LYS A 787 16.40 -5.27 -2.62
N LEU A 788 16.46 -3.99 -2.24
CA LEU A 788 17.28 -2.99 -2.92
C LEU A 788 18.77 -3.23 -2.62
N ILE A 789 19.59 -3.33 -3.67
CA ILE A 789 21.05 -3.48 -3.60
C ILE A 789 21.75 -2.29 -4.27
N GLY A 790 22.95 -1.95 -3.77
CA GLY A 790 23.73 -0.80 -4.26
C GLY A 790 23.36 0.52 -3.58
N GLU A 791 23.67 1.62 -4.25
CA GLU A 791 23.51 2.99 -3.72
C GLU A 791 22.48 3.81 -4.51
N THR A 792 22.19 5.04 -4.07
CA THR A 792 21.21 5.90 -4.75
C THR A 792 21.57 6.14 -6.22
N PRO A 793 20.63 5.95 -7.15
CA PRO A 793 20.82 6.31 -8.55
C PRO A 793 20.92 7.82 -8.80
N ALA A 794 20.44 8.67 -7.88
CA ALA A 794 20.50 10.13 -8.06
C ALA A 794 21.93 10.66 -8.12
N ASN A 795 22.90 9.94 -7.52
CA ASN A 795 24.32 10.27 -7.58
C ASN A 795 25.06 9.59 -8.74
N GLY A 796 24.35 8.84 -9.59
CA GLY A 796 24.96 8.10 -10.69
C GLY A 796 25.67 6.82 -10.25
N ASN A 797 25.23 6.17 -9.17
CA ASN A 797 25.81 4.92 -8.68
C ASN A 797 25.05 3.70 -9.19
N CYS A 798 25.76 2.58 -9.39
CA CYS A 798 25.12 1.31 -9.71
C CYS A 798 24.20 0.82 -8.58
N TYR A 799 23.06 0.27 -8.98
CA TYR A 799 22.04 -0.25 -8.07
C TYR A 799 21.22 -1.35 -8.75
N GLY A 800 20.34 -1.99 -8.00
CA GLY A 800 19.36 -2.90 -8.55
C GLY A 800 18.54 -3.59 -7.47
N TYR A 801 17.93 -4.72 -7.80
CA TYR A 801 17.08 -5.47 -6.89
C TYR A 801 17.45 -6.95 -6.89
N SER A 802 17.45 -7.57 -5.71
CA SER A 802 17.67 -9.00 -5.50
C SER A 802 16.41 -9.61 -4.91
N CYS A 803 15.78 -10.53 -5.63
CA CYS A 803 14.52 -11.17 -5.28
C CYS A 803 14.75 -12.67 -5.14
N TRP A 804 14.40 -13.27 -4.01
CA TRP A 804 14.63 -14.70 -3.77
C TRP A 804 13.44 -15.33 -3.05
N ASN A 805 12.93 -16.42 -3.63
CA ASN A 805 12.14 -17.37 -2.86
C ASN A 805 13.09 -18.39 -2.18
N ASN A 806 12.57 -19.49 -1.64
CA ASN A 806 13.41 -20.49 -0.94
C ASN A 806 14.31 -21.34 -1.87
N LYS A 807 14.22 -21.18 -3.20
CA LYS A 807 14.87 -22.04 -4.22
C LYS A 807 15.56 -21.23 -5.32
N GLU A 808 14.87 -20.28 -5.91
CA GLU A 808 15.28 -19.51 -7.10
C GLU A 808 15.40 -18.02 -6.78
N GLY A 809 16.12 -17.29 -7.63
CA GLY A 809 16.30 -15.86 -7.49
C GLY A 809 16.26 -15.09 -8.81
N ILE A 810 15.91 -13.81 -8.75
CA ILE A 810 16.02 -12.86 -9.86
C ILE A 810 16.80 -11.65 -9.37
N ILE A 811 17.85 -11.27 -10.08
CA ILE A 811 18.66 -10.09 -9.77
C ILE A 811 18.67 -9.15 -10.96
N SER A 812 18.31 -7.88 -10.73
CA SER A 812 18.52 -6.78 -11.66
C SER A 812 19.70 -5.91 -11.24
N VAL A 813 20.40 -5.34 -12.21
CA VAL A 813 21.43 -4.31 -12.02
C VAL A 813 21.32 -3.24 -13.09
N ARG A 814 21.59 -1.99 -12.72
CA ARG A 814 21.59 -0.83 -13.62
C ARG A 814 22.76 0.09 -13.33
N ASN A 815 23.38 0.61 -14.39
CA ASN A 815 24.26 1.77 -14.33
C ASN A 815 23.51 3.02 -14.84
N PRO A 816 23.14 3.96 -13.95
CA PRO A 816 22.42 5.17 -14.36
C PRO A 816 23.29 6.26 -14.98
N LYS A 817 24.63 6.13 -14.94
CA LYS A 817 25.59 7.11 -15.45
C LYS A 817 25.91 6.84 -16.92
N SER A 818 26.48 7.81 -17.61
CA SER A 818 27.03 7.66 -18.98
C SER A 818 28.35 6.88 -19.04
N GLU A 819 29.14 6.89 -17.96
CA GLU A 819 30.43 6.22 -17.90
C GLU A 819 30.34 4.77 -17.38
N PRO A 820 31.17 3.84 -17.87
CA PRO A 820 31.20 2.48 -17.35
C PRO A 820 31.53 2.41 -15.86
N GLN A 821 30.84 1.53 -15.13
CA GLN A 821 31.03 1.31 -13.69
C GLN A 821 31.09 -0.19 -13.38
N THR A 822 31.87 -0.56 -12.36
CA THR A 822 31.93 -1.94 -11.86
C THR A 822 31.06 -2.06 -10.62
N PHE A 823 30.22 -3.10 -10.61
CA PHE A 823 29.34 -3.43 -9.49
C PHE A 823 29.61 -4.86 -9.02
N THR A 824 29.70 -5.04 -7.70
CA THR A 824 30.00 -6.33 -7.08
C THR A 824 28.86 -6.75 -6.16
N ILE A 825 28.37 -7.97 -6.36
CA ILE A 825 27.27 -8.56 -5.61
C ILE A 825 27.77 -9.81 -4.91
N LYS A 826 27.54 -9.90 -3.60
CA LYS A 826 27.79 -11.12 -2.83
C LYS A 826 26.49 -11.88 -2.64
N LEU A 827 26.43 -13.12 -3.11
CA LEU A 827 25.24 -13.96 -3.04
C LEU A 827 25.03 -14.50 -1.63
N ASN A 828 24.40 -13.72 -0.76
CA ASN A 828 24.15 -14.14 0.62
C ASN A 828 22.79 -13.68 1.16
N ARG A 829 22.49 -14.05 2.41
CA ARG A 829 21.22 -13.75 3.07
C ARG A 829 20.91 -12.26 3.20
N THR A 830 21.92 -11.38 3.19
CA THR A 830 21.73 -9.92 3.26
C THR A 830 20.94 -9.44 2.04
N ILE A 831 21.18 -10.03 0.87
CA ILE A 831 20.42 -9.75 -0.36
C ILE A 831 19.28 -10.76 -0.61
N GLY A 832 18.92 -11.57 0.40
CA GLY A 832 17.80 -12.52 0.35
C GLY A 832 18.14 -13.94 -0.10
N VAL A 833 19.39 -14.24 -0.49
CA VAL A 833 19.76 -15.59 -0.96
C VAL A 833 19.59 -16.61 0.17
N PRO A 834 18.91 -17.75 -0.04
CA PRO A 834 18.80 -18.80 0.97
C PRO A 834 20.18 -19.36 1.36
N GLU A 835 20.42 -19.54 2.66
CA GLU A 835 21.73 -20.00 3.19
C GLU A 835 22.12 -21.40 2.70
N GLN A 836 21.14 -22.21 2.29
CA GLN A 836 21.34 -23.53 1.70
C GLN A 836 21.53 -23.53 0.17
N ALA A 837 21.52 -22.37 -0.48
CA ALA A 837 21.57 -22.26 -1.93
C ALA A 837 22.93 -22.72 -2.50
N LYS A 838 22.88 -23.60 -3.49
CA LYS A 838 24.04 -24.17 -4.18
C LYS A 838 23.65 -24.54 -5.61
N ASP A 839 24.64 -24.75 -6.46
CA ASP A 839 24.47 -25.20 -7.85
C ASP A 839 23.54 -24.28 -8.69
N LEU A 840 23.56 -22.97 -8.42
CA LEU A 840 22.71 -21.97 -9.04
C LEU A 840 23.19 -21.59 -10.45
N TRP A 841 22.46 -21.99 -11.47
CA TRP A 841 22.67 -21.59 -12.86
C TRP A 841 22.01 -20.26 -13.16
N ARG A 842 22.77 -19.37 -13.80
CA ARG A 842 22.31 -18.03 -14.20
C ARG A 842 21.82 -18.05 -15.65
N THR A 843 20.62 -17.52 -15.89
CA THR A 843 20.03 -17.31 -17.23
C THR A 843 19.71 -15.83 -17.43
N LEU A 844 19.79 -15.37 -18.68
CA LEU A 844 19.50 -13.97 -19.04
C LEU A 844 17.99 -13.77 -19.16
N VAL A 845 17.46 -12.72 -18.52
CA VAL A 845 16.06 -12.30 -18.64
C VAL A 845 15.93 -11.08 -19.55
N ILE A 846 16.76 -10.05 -19.35
CA ILE A 846 16.83 -8.84 -20.16
C ILE A 846 18.27 -8.32 -20.20
N ASN A 847 18.67 -7.80 -21.36
CA ASN A 847 19.83 -6.94 -21.55
C ASN A 847 19.40 -5.63 -22.25
N HIS A 848 20.00 -4.52 -21.86
CA HIS A 848 19.84 -3.21 -22.51
C HIS A 848 21.19 -2.49 -22.48
N ASN A 849 21.66 -2.00 -23.64
CA ASN A 849 22.99 -1.40 -23.82
C ASN A 849 24.20 -2.30 -23.46
N SER A 850 24.01 -3.61 -23.34
CA SER A 850 25.09 -4.55 -23.02
C SER A 850 26.05 -4.75 -24.19
N LYS A 851 27.36 -4.71 -23.90
CA LYS A 851 28.44 -4.94 -24.89
C LYS A 851 29.22 -6.24 -24.70
N SER A 852 28.94 -6.99 -23.63
CA SER A 852 29.63 -8.22 -23.28
C SER A 852 28.65 -9.25 -22.76
N GLU A 853 28.92 -10.52 -23.07
CA GLU A 853 28.18 -11.64 -22.50
C GLU A 853 28.59 -11.90 -21.05
N ASP A 854 27.70 -12.56 -20.34
CA ASP A 854 27.85 -12.99 -18.96
C ASP A 854 28.55 -14.35 -18.88
N ASP A 855 29.56 -14.50 -18.02
CA ASP A 855 30.22 -15.80 -17.80
C ASP A 855 29.28 -16.76 -17.04
N ASN A 856 28.76 -17.76 -17.77
CA ASN A 856 27.90 -18.82 -17.24
C ASN A 856 28.58 -20.21 -17.33
N SER A 857 29.92 -20.26 -17.33
CA SER A 857 30.69 -21.50 -17.46
C SER A 857 30.56 -22.45 -16.27
N LYS A 858 30.15 -21.95 -15.10
CA LYS A 858 29.96 -22.71 -13.86
C LYS A 858 28.76 -22.19 -13.07
N PRO A 859 28.11 -23.03 -12.24
CA PRO A 859 27.06 -22.56 -11.33
C PRO A 859 27.65 -21.76 -10.16
N PHE A 860 26.80 -20.97 -9.52
CA PHE A 860 27.08 -20.18 -8.32
C PHE A 860 26.58 -20.89 -7.05
N GLN A 861 27.12 -20.50 -5.91
CA GLN A 861 26.68 -20.97 -4.58
C GLN A 861 26.59 -19.83 -3.57
N TYR A 862 26.02 -20.11 -2.40
CA TYR A 862 26.01 -19.16 -1.30
C TYR A 862 27.42 -18.64 -0.96
N ASN A 863 27.53 -17.34 -0.76
CA ASN A 863 28.74 -16.52 -0.58
C ASN A 863 29.63 -16.30 -1.81
N ASP A 864 29.31 -16.82 -2.99
CA ASP A 864 30.02 -16.43 -4.20
C ASP A 864 29.83 -14.94 -4.51
N GLU A 865 30.80 -14.36 -5.21
CA GLU A 865 30.77 -12.96 -5.65
C GLU A 865 30.63 -12.86 -7.17
N ILE A 866 29.73 -11.98 -7.62
CA ILE A 866 29.53 -11.62 -9.02
C ILE A 866 30.07 -10.20 -9.20
N SER A 867 31.03 -10.01 -10.10
CA SER A 867 31.54 -8.70 -10.48
C SER A 867 31.22 -8.43 -11.94
N VAL A 868 30.49 -7.35 -12.22
CA VAL A 868 30.06 -6.96 -13.57
C VAL A 868 30.49 -5.52 -13.86
N THR A 869 31.04 -5.28 -15.05
CA THR A 869 31.31 -3.93 -15.56
C THR A 869 30.18 -3.52 -16.50
N LEU A 870 29.33 -2.61 -16.04
CA LEU A 870 28.16 -2.10 -16.74
C LEU A 870 28.54 -0.83 -17.52
N GLN A 871 28.25 -0.80 -18.82
CA GLN A 871 28.31 0.39 -19.67
C GLN A 871 27.31 1.45 -19.21
N GLY A 872 27.44 2.67 -19.73
CA GLY A 872 26.52 3.73 -19.38
C GLY A 872 25.09 3.43 -19.82
N GLY A 873 24.13 3.59 -18.89
CA GLY A 873 22.73 3.24 -19.14
C GLY A 873 22.43 1.75 -19.25
N GLU A 874 23.39 0.88 -18.93
CA GLU A 874 23.21 -0.56 -19.08
C GLU A 874 22.29 -1.12 -18.00
N VAL A 875 21.38 -2.03 -18.41
CA VAL A 875 20.55 -2.84 -17.53
C VAL A 875 20.78 -4.32 -17.83
N ARG A 876 20.97 -5.13 -16.78
CA ARG A 876 20.95 -6.59 -16.87
C ARG A 876 20.00 -7.16 -15.83
N ILE A 877 19.20 -8.15 -16.24
CA ILE A 877 18.35 -8.92 -15.34
C ILE A 877 18.63 -10.39 -15.57
N TRP A 878 18.85 -11.12 -14.47
CA TRP A 878 19.17 -12.54 -14.48
C TRP A 878 18.20 -13.32 -13.61
N LYS A 879 17.95 -14.57 -13.99
CA LYS A 879 17.33 -15.59 -13.13
C LYS A 879 18.38 -16.60 -12.70
N PHE A 880 18.31 -17.04 -11.44
CA PHE A 880 19.16 -18.05 -10.83
C PHE A 880 18.30 -19.24 -10.42
N SER A 881 18.65 -20.43 -10.89
CA SER A 881 17.94 -21.67 -10.57
C SER A 881 18.91 -22.81 -10.28
N PRO A 882 18.64 -23.71 -9.31
CA PRO A 882 19.45 -24.91 -9.15
C PRO A 882 19.34 -25.87 -10.35
N ASP A 883 18.29 -25.72 -11.15
CA ASP A 883 18.05 -26.54 -12.34
C ASP A 883 18.62 -25.80 -13.55
N LYS A 884 19.67 -26.38 -14.17
CA LYS A 884 20.22 -25.83 -15.42
C LYS A 884 19.19 -25.96 -16.53
N ASP A 885 18.90 -24.85 -17.19
CA ASP A 885 18.08 -24.91 -18.39
C ASP A 885 18.80 -25.65 -19.51
N THR A 886 18.16 -26.72 -19.97
CA THR A 886 18.62 -27.62 -21.04
C THR A 886 17.48 -27.95 -21.99
N THR A 887 16.33 -27.28 -21.86
CA THR A 887 15.12 -27.56 -22.63
C THR A 887 15.05 -26.55 -23.77
N PRO A 888 14.99 -26.99 -25.04
CA PRO A 888 14.77 -26.06 -26.14
C PRO A 888 13.39 -25.42 -26.10
N ALA A 889 13.28 -24.19 -26.61
CA ALA A 889 12.01 -23.51 -26.79
C ALA A 889 11.00 -24.35 -27.60
N GLU A 890 9.78 -24.48 -27.10
CA GLU A 890 8.71 -25.23 -27.75
C GLU A 890 7.84 -24.31 -28.61
N LEU A 891 7.50 -24.78 -29.82
CA LEU A 891 6.57 -24.09 -30.71
C LEU A 891 5.14 -24.23 -30.17
N VAL A 892 4.51 -23.11 -29.83
CA VAL A 892 3.18 -23.06 -29.20
C VAL A 892 2.07 -22.79 -30.22
N CYS A 893 2.32 -21.89 -31.18
CA CYS A 893 1.30 -21.47 -32.15
C CYS A 893 1.92 -21.17 -33.52
N LEU A 894 1.17 -21.49 -34.58
CA LEU A 894 1.48 -21.15 -35.96
C LEU A 894 0.26 -20.52 -36.63
N LYS A 895 0.46 -19.35 -37.25
CA LYS A 895 -0.52 -18.75 -38.16
C LYS A 895 0.14 -18.38 -39.48
N ALA A 896 -0.43 -18.87 -40.57
CA ALA A 896 -0.02 -18.56 -41.93
C ALA A 896 -0.99 -17.56 -42.55
N SER A 897 -0.46 -16.54 -43.25
CA SER A 897 -1.21 -15.57 -44.03
C SER A 897 -0.39 -15.20 -45.25
N ASP A 898 -0.98 -15.25 -46.44
CA ASP A 898 -0.34 -14.81 -47.69
C ASP A 898 1.01 -15.50 -47.91
N ASP A 899 2.13 -14.77 -47.88
CA ASP A 899 3.48 -15.29 -47.99
C ASP A 899 4.24 -15.38 -46.64
N THR A 900 3.53 -15.23 -45.52
CA THR A 900 4.12 -15.16 -44.18
C THR A 900 3.60 -16.23 -43.21
N ILE A 901 4.43 -16.55 -42.21
CA ILE A 901 4.08 -17.40 -41.08
C ILE A 901 4.55 -16.74 -39.79
N ARG A 902 3.66 -16.63 -38.80
CA ARG A 902 4.01 -16.27 -37.42
C ARG A 902 4.13 -17.54 -36.59
N ALA A 903 5.32 -17.78 -36.05
CA ALA A 903 5.65 -18.91 -35.19
C ALA A 903 5.93 -18.42 -33.77
N GLU A 904 5.03 -18.68 -32.83
CA GLU A 904 5.17 -18.28 -31.43
C GLU A 904 5.74 -19.43 -30.61
N PHE A 905 6.77 -19.13 -29.81
CA PHE A 905 7.42 -20.05 -28.89
C PHE A 905 7.02 -19.77 -27.44
N ASN A 906 7.20 -20.76 -26.56
CA ASN A 906 6.87 -20.64 -25.13
C ASN A 906 7.84 -19.73 -24.35
N GLU A 907 8.99 -19.39 -24.94
CA GLU A 907 10.03 -18.54 -24.34
C GLU A 907 10.81 -17.75 -25.41
N PRO A 908 11.61 -16.74 -25.01
CA PRO A 908 12.39 -15.93 -25.95
C PRO A 908 13.40 -16.74 -26.79
N VAL A 909 13.45 -16.42 -28.10
CA VAL A 909 14.29 -17.13 -29.09
C VAL A 909 15.19 -16.19 -29.89
N LYS A 910 16.25 -16.76 -30.46
CA LYS A 910 17.23 -16.12 -31.35
C LYS A 910 17.19 -16.82 -32.70
N VAL A 911 17.00 -16.03 -33.77
CA VAL A 911 16.92 -16.54 -35.15
C VAL A 911 18.24 -16.44 -35.94
N THR A 912 19.30 -15.89 -35.35
CA THR A 912 20.56 -15.57 -36.06
C THR A 912 21.20 -16.78 -36.76
N ALA A 913 21.11 -17.97 -36.18
CA ALA A 913 21.64 -19.22 -36.75
C ALA A 913 20.53 -20.14 -37.30
N ALA A 914 19.27 -19.71 -37.22
CA ALA A 914 18.12 -20.53 -37.56
C ALA A 914 17.89 -20.61 -39.07
N ASN A 915 17.35 -21.73 -39.53
CA ASN A 915 16.88 -21.89 -40.90
C ASN A 915 15.50 -22.56 -40.91
N PHE A 916 14.60 -22.03 -41.74
CA PHE A 916 13.20 -22.44 -41.81
C PHE A 916 12.83 -22.84 -43.22
N SER A 917 12.11 -23.96 -43.34
CA SER A 917 11.57 -24.41 -44.61
C SER A 917 10.23 -25.10 -44.44
N LEU A 918 9.43 -25.11 -45.51
CA LEU A 918 8.18 -25.84 -45.55
C LEU A 918 8.39 -27.28 -46.00
N SER A 919 7.43 -28.14 -45.69
CA SER A 919 7.40 -29.55 -46.10
C SER A 919 7.45 -29.78 -47.62
N ASP A 920 7.20 -28.75 -48.44
CA ASP A 920 7.35 -28.80 -49.90
C ASP A 920 8.72 -28.32 -50.41
N GLY A 921 9.65 -28.02 -49.50
CA GLY A 921 11.02 -27.59 -49.79
C GLY A 921 11.20 -26.07 -49.92
N THR A 922 10.13 -25.28 -49.86
CA THR A 922 10.21 -23.81 -49.92
C THR A 922 10.97 -23.27 -48.71
N GLN A 923 12.00 -22.44 -48.94
CA GLN A 923 12.82 -21.84 -47.88
C GLN A 923 12.27 -20.47 -47.49
N ALA A 924 12.37 -20.11 -46.21
CA ALA A 924 12.10 -18.74 -45.78
C ALA A 924 13.17 -17.79 -46.35
N VAL A 925 12.72 -16.64 -46.86
CA VAL A 925 13.54 -15.53 -47.35
C VAL A 925 14.06 -14.68 -46.19
N SER A 926 13.25 -14.52 -45.14
CA SER A 926 13.62 -13.84 -43.90
C SER A 926 12.96 -14.48 -42.69
N ALA A 927 13.62 -14.34 -41.54
CA ALA A 927 13.10 -14.67 -40.23
C ALA A 927 13.44 -13.52 -39.27
N GLU A 928 12.43 -12.93 -38.66
CA GLU A 928 12.57 -11.80 -37.75
C GLU A 928 11.92 -12.14 -36.40
N THR A 929 12.65 -12.00 -35.31
CA THR A 929 12.07 -12.07 -33.97
C THR A 929 11.28 -10.79 -33.71
N LEU A 930 9.98 -10.93 -33.41
CA LEU A 930 9.10 -9.82 -33.09
C LEU A 930 9.37 -9.28 -31.67
N PRO A 931 8.83 -8.09 -31.31
CA PRO A 931 9.10 -7.46 -30.02
C PRO A 931 8.55 -8.16 -28.77
N ASP A 932 7.93 -9.34 -28.82
CA ASP A 932 7.77 -10.19 -27.63
C ASP A 932 9.00 -11.08 -27.39
N ASN A 933 10.01 -11.00 -28.25
CA ASN A 933 11.22 -11.82 -28.28
C ASN A 933 10.99 -13.32 -28.46
N ARG A 934 9.75 -13.78 -28.60
CA ARG A 934 9.38 -15.21 -28.68
C ARG A 934 8.56 -15.57 -29.91
N THR A 935 8.04 -14.58 -30.64
CA THR A 935 7.38 -14.81 -31.92
C THR A 935 8.34 -14.53 -33.05
N VAL A 936 8.39 -15.43 -34.03
CA VAL A 936 9.19 -15.28 -35.24
C VAL A 936 8.27 -15.07 -36.43
N LEU A 937 8.44 -13.96 -37.15
CA LEU A 937 7.82 -13.69 -38.44
C LEU A 937 8.73 -14.26 -39.55
N LEU A 938 8.20 -15.23 -40.28
CA LEU A 938 8.84 -15.85 -41.43
C LEU A 938 8.19 -15.35 -42.71
N THR A 939 8.99 -14.98 -43.71
CA THR A 939 8.52 -14.56 -45.04
C THR A 939 9.09 -15.48 -46.10
N PHE A 940 8.26 -15.99 -47.01
CA PHE A 940 8.66 -16.95 -48.05
C PHE A 940 8.73 -16.33 -49.46
N GLY A 941 8.24 -15.09 -49.65
CA GLY A 941 8.32 -14.35 -50.91
C GLY A 941 7.47 -14.93 -52.05
N LYS A 942 6.62 -15.92 -51.73
CA LYS A 942 5.60 -16.51 -52.60
C LYS A 942 4.39 -16.84 -51.75
N GLU A 943 3.21 -16.53 -52.26
CA GLU A 943 1.94 -16.87 -51.62
C GLU A 943 1.86 -18.37 -51.30
N LEU A 944 1.47 -18.65 -50.06
CA LEU A 944 1.09 -19.97 -49.61
C LEU A 944 -0.24 -20.34 -50.27
N LYS A 945 -0.38 -21.60 -50.68
CA LYS A 945 -1.59 -22.03 -51.38
C LYS A 945 -2.73 -22.22 -50.38
N GLU A 946 -3.82 -21.50 -50.60
CA GLU A 946 -5.06 -21.64 -49.83
C GLU A 946 -5.46 -23.12 -49.68
N GLY A 947 -5.79 -23.53 -48.45
CA GLY A 947 -6.26 -24.88 -48.14
C GLY A 947 -5.22 -26.00 -48.31
N LYS A 948 -3.97 -25.68 -48.67
CA LYS A 948 -2.87 -26.65 -48.70
C LYS A 948 -2.31 -26.86 -47.29
N ALA A 949 -2.06 -28.12 -46.96
CA ALA A 949 -1.37 -28.52 -45.74
C ALA A 949 0.14 -28.27 -45.86
N TYR A 950 0.69 -27.65 -44.83
CA TYR A 950 2.11 -27.37 -44.67
C TYR A 950 2.59 -27.86 -43.31
N LYS A 951 3.89 -28.13 -43.23
CA LYS A 951 4.62 -28.31 -41.96
C LYS A 951 5.86 -27.43 -42.02
N LEU A 952 6.23 -26.85 -40.89
CA LEU A 952 7.38 -25.96 -40.75
C LEU A 952 8.54 -26.74 -40.16
N ASN A 953 9.63 -26.87 -40.92
CA ASN A 953 10.88 -27.42 -40.44
C ASN A 953 11.61 -26.34 -39.62
N LEU A 954 11.90 -26.67 -38.36
CA LEU A 954 12.63 -25.84 -37.41
C LEU A 954 14.07 -26.38 -37.34
N ASN A 955 15.05 -25.54 -37.67
CA ASN A 955 16.46 -25.91 -37.60
C ASN A 955 17.29 -24.81 -36.94
N ASN A 956 18.03 -25.14 -35.87
CA ASN A 956 18.94 -24.25 -35.14
C ASN A 956 18.31 -22.94 -34.64
N ILE A 957 17.01 -22.94 -34.32
CA ILE A 957 16.42 -21.86 -33.55
C ILE A 957 16.80 -22.06 -32.08
N ALA A 958 17.55 -21.12 -31.54
CA ALA A 958 18.05 -21.21 -30.17
C ALA A 958 17.17 -20.39 -29.24
N ASP A 959 16.93 -20.89 -28.03
CA ASP A 959 16.49 -20.01 -26.93
C ASP A 959 17.62 -19.04 -26.52
N TRP A 960 17.36 -18.20 -25.51
CA TRP A 960 18.37 -17.26 -25.04
C TRP A 960 19.55 -17.91 -24.29
N ASN A 961 19.40 -19.14 -23.82
CA ASN A 961 20.40 -19.96 -23.13
C ASN A 961 21.22 -20.85 -24.08
N GLY A 962 20.87 -20.89 -25.36
CA GLY A 962 21.57 -21.62 -26.41
C GLY A 962 21.07 -23.04 -26.67
N ASN A 963 19.92 -23.45 -26.11
CA ASN A 963 19.33 -24.75 -26.46
C ASN A 963 18.62 -24.63 -27.82
N ASN A 964 18.93 -25.55 -28.74
CA ASN A 964 18.42 -25.50 -30.11
C ASN A 964 17.16 -26.35 -30.28
N THR A 965 16.10 -25.73 -30.75
CA THR A 965 14.89 -26.42 -31.19
C THR A 965 15.10 -26.98 -32.59
N LEU A 966 14.92 -28.30 -32.71
CA LEU A 966 15.05 -29.05 -33.96
C LEU A 966 13.82 -29.92 -34.16
N GLY A 967 13.24 -29.88 -35.35
CA GLY A 967 12.11 -30.74 -35.67
C GLY A 967 11.20 -30.20 -36.75
N GLU A 968 9.97 -30.68 -36.75
CA GLU A 968 8.93 -30.31 -37.69
C GLU A 968 7.68 -29.95 -36.90
N SER A 969 7.00 -28.87 -37.28
CA SER A 969 5.74 -28.47 -36.65
C SER A 969 4.62 -29.48 -36.91
N PRO A 970 3.52 -29.41 -36.13
CA PRO A 970 2.24 -29.96 -36.56
C PRO A 970 1.82 -29.42 -37.93
N GLU A 971 0.94 -30.14 -38.61
CA GLU A 971 0.35 -29.69 -39.88
C GLU A 971 -0.49 -28.43 -39.66
N PHE A 972 -0.29 -27.42 -40.49
CA PHE A 972 -1.07 -26.19 -40.52
C PHE A 972 -1.50 -25.83 -41.96
N TYR A 973 -2.41 -24.88 -42.08
CA TYR A 973 -3.02 -24.47 -43.34
C TYR A 973 -2.91 -22.97 -43.52
N ALA A 974 -2.77 -22.53 -44.77
CA ALA A 974 -2.87 -21.13 -45.15
C ALA A 974 -4.28 -20.83 -45.66
N TYR A 975 -4.82 -19.69 -45.25
CA TYR A 975 -6.14 -19.19 -45.63
C TYR A 975 -6.00 -17.72 -46.05
N ASP A 976 -6.57 -17.37 -47.19
CA ASP A 976 -6.58 -16.00 -47.69
C ASP A 976 -7.37 -15.13 -46.71
N ASP A 977 -6.80 -13.99 -46.30
CA ASP A 977 -7.36 -13.08 -45.28
C ASP A 977 -7.80 -13.77 -43.97
N GLN A 978 -7.22 -14.92 -43.63
CA GLN A 978 -7.63 -15.80 -42.51
C GLN A 978 -9.05 -16.39 -42.64
N SER A 979 -9.72 -16.32 -43.80
CA SER A 979 -11.06 -16.88 -44.01
C SER A 979 -11.01 -18.39 -44.22
N ILE A 980 -11.59 -19.16 -43.30
CA ILE A 980 -11.67 -20.63 -43.40
C ILE A 980 -12.91 -21.06 -44.18
N LEU A 981 -14.04 -20.37 -43.98
CA LEU A 981 -15.33 -20.67 -44.61
C LEU A 981 -16.15 -19.38 -44.73
N GLU A 982 -16.67 -19.13 -45.93
CA GLU A 982 -17.61 -18.05 -46.21
C GLU A 982 -18.82 -18.58 -47.00
N LEU A 983 -20.03 -18.26 -46.54
CA LEU A 983 -21.29 -18.69 -47.16
C LEU A 983 -22.36 -17.58 -47.06
N ASP A 984 -22.52 -16.82 -48.13
CA ASP A 984 -23.43 -15.66 -48.17
C ASP A 984 -24.91 -16.02 -48.31
N ASP A 985 -25.21 -17.13 -49.02
CA ASP A 985 -26.60 -17.45 -49.35
C ASP A 985 -27.49 -17.70 -48.12
N GLU A 986 -28.73 -17.21 -48.17
CA GLU A 986 -29.76 -17.57 -47.21
C GLU A 986 -30.12 -19.07 -47.28
N ARG A 987 -30.14 -19.72 -46.12
CA ARG A 987 -30.42 -21.16 -45.97
C ARG A 987 -31.48 -21.39 -44.91
N GLN A 988 -32.35 -22.36 -45.15
CA GLN A 988 -33.32 -22.81 -44.16
C GLN A 988 -32.64 -23.63 -43.06
N LEU A 989 -32.81 -23.26 -41.79
CA LEU A 989 -32.15 -23.92 -40.65
C LEU A 989 -32.53 -25.40 -40.49
N LYS A 990 -33.72 -25.80 -40.94
CA LYS A 990 -34.17 -27.21 -40.95
C LYS A 990 -33.34 -28.11 -41.87
N SER A 991 -32.63 -27.52 -42.84
CA SER A 991 -31.85 -28.22 -43.85
C SER A 991 -30.41 -28.34 -43.39
N LYS A 992 -30.04 -29.48 -42.80
CA LYS A 992 -28.65 -29.77 -42.40
C LYS A 992 -27.71 -29.69 -43.61
N LYS A 993 -26.71 -28.81 -43.55
CA LYS A 993 -25.55 -28.80 -44.47
C LYS A 993 -24.30 -29.21 -43.73
N THR A 994 -23.48 -30.04 -44.36
CA THR A 994 -22.16 -30.41 -43.83
C THR A 994 -21.06 -29.88 -44.75
N VAL A 995 -20.12 -29.14 -44.19
CA VAL A 995 -18.90 -28.66 -44.85
C VAL A 995 -17.75 -29.60 -44.50
N LYS A 996 -16.79 -29.76 -45.42
CA LYS A 996 -15.67 -30.71 -45.27
C LYS A 996 -14.80 -30.35 -44.06
N ALA A 997 -14.27 -31.37 -43.37
CA ALA A 997 -13.43 -31.19 -42.18
C ALA A 997 -12.18 -30.31 -42.38
N LYS A 998 -11.68 -30.22 -43.61
CA LYS A 998 -10.50 -29.39 -43.94
C LYS A 998 -10.78 -27.88 -44.02
N MET A 999 -12.04 -27.47 -43.89
CA MET A 999 -12.46 -26.07 -43.77
C MET A 999 -13.01 -25.86 -42.36
N SER A 1000 -12.19 -26.11 -41.35
CA SER A 1000 -12.59 -26.05 -39.93
C SER A 1000 -11.41 -25.62 -39.06
N VAL A 1001 -11.67 -25.23 -37.80
CA VAL A 1001 -10.60 -24.77 -36.89
C VAL A 1001 -9.87 -25.96 -36.27
N SER A 1002 -8.60 -25.76 -35.93
CA SER A 1002 -7.80 -26.74 -35.19
C SER A 1002 -6.75 -26.03 -34.33
N GLY A 1003 -6.11 -26.75 -33.42
CA GLY A 1003 -5.07 -26.18 -32.59
C GLY A 1003 -5.62 -25.35 -31.42
N THR A 1004 -4.72 -24.57 -30.83
CA THR A 1004 -4.94 -23.76 -29.62
C THR A 1004 -5.24 -22.29 -29.92
N ALA A 1005 -5.21 -21.89 -31.19
CA ALA A 1005 -5.28 -20.49 -31.62
C ALA A 1005 -6.68 -19.86 -31.51
N ASP A 1006 -6.73 -18.54 -31.48
CA ASP A 1006 -7.96 -17.75 -31.57
C ASP A 1006 -8.68 -17.91 -32.91
N PHE A 1007 -10.01 -17.85 -32.90
CA PHE A 1007 -10.88 -17.95 -34.07
C PHE A 1007 -12.22 -17.25 -33.83
N ASN A 1008 -12.95 -16.98 -34.91
CA ASN A 1008 -14.27 -16.37 -34.88
C ASN A 1008 -15.26 -17.13 -35.76
N VAL A 1009 -16.50 -17.30 -35.28
CA VAL A 1009 -17.62 -17.79 -36.08
C VAL A 1009 -18.77 -16.78 -36.02
N SER A 1010 -19.22 -16.32 -37.19
CA SER A 1010 -20.30 -15.34 -37.30
C SER A 1010 -21.40 -15.77 -38.27
N CYS A 1011 -22.61 -15.27 -38.05
CA CYS A 1011 -23.75 -15.46 -38.93
C CYS A 1011 -24.86 -14.42 -38.66
N ALA A 1012 -25.77 -14.26 -39.61
CA ALA A 1012 -27.08 -13.66 -39.35
C ALA A 1012 -28.12 -14.78 -39.24
N VAL A 1013 -28.99 -14.71 -38.22
CA VAL A 1013 -30.04 -15.70 -37.98
C VAL A 1013 -31.41 -15.03 -37.83
N ASN A 1014 -32.44 -15.64 -38.40
CA ASN A 1014 -33.85 -15.32 -38.13
C ASN A 1014 -34.59 -16.60 -37.75
N THR A 1015 -35.02 -16.70 -36.51
CA THR A 1015 -35.67 -17.92 -35.99
C THR A 1015 -36.62 -17.61 -34.84
N THR A 1016 -37.54 -18.54 -34.58
CA THR A 1016 -38.35 -18.62 -33.36
C THR A 1016 -38.07 -19.90 -32.56
N THR A 1017 -37.06 -20.67 -32.99
CA THR A 1017 -36.64 -21.87 -32.27
C THR A 1017 -35.82 -21.48 -31.06
N ILE A 1018 -36.13 -22.07 -29.90
CA ILE A 1018 -35.45 -21.77 -28.65
C ILE A 1018 -34.32 -22.74 -28.30
N GLU A 1019 -34.25 -23.90 -28.96
CA GLU A 1019 -33.29 -24.96 -28.66
C GLU A 1019 -32.65 -25.54 -29.93
N GLY A 1020 -31.32 -25.65 -29.95
CA GLY A 1020 -30.57 -26.46 -30.93
C GLY A 1020 -29.38 -25.78 -31.60
N ASN A 1021 -28.56 -26.57 -32.31
CA ASN A 1021 -27.30 -26.11 -32.90
C ASN A 1021 -27.51 -25.35 -34.22
N LEU A 1022 -27.03 -24.10 -34.27
CA LEU A 1022 -26.99 -23.30 -35.49
C LEU A 1022 -25.78 -23.69 -36.36
N ILE A 1023 -24.60 -23.70 -35.74
CA ILE A 1023 -23.32 -24.04 -36.37
C ILE A 1023 -22.52 -24.89 -35.37
N SER A 1024 -21.92 -25.99 -35.81
CA SER A 1024 -21.08 -26.82 -34.93
C SER A 1024 -19.97 -27.52 -35.69
N GLN A 1025 -18.83 -27.68 -35.04
CA GLN A 1025 -17.75 -28.57 -35.43
C GLN A 1025 -17.63 -29.67 -34.38
N GLU A 1026 -17.83 -30.92 -34.80
CA GLU A 1026 -17.86 -32.07 -33.90
C GLU A 1026 -16.59 -32.15 -33.03
N GLY A 1027 -16.76 -32.20 -31.71
CA GLY A 1027 -15.66 -32.29 -30.75
C GLY A 1027 -14.83 -31.02 -30.57
N ALA A 1028 -15.16 -29.90 -31.25
CA ALA A 1028 -14.41 -28.66 -31.17
C ALA A 1028 -15.24 -27.49 -30.63
N PHE A 1029 -16.25 -27.03 -31.37
CA PHE A 1029 -17.10 -25.91 -30.95
C PHE A 1029 -18.56 -26.05 -31.39
N SER A 1030 -19.45 -25.32 -30.72
CA SER A 1030 -20.85 -25.16 -31.14
C SER A 1030 -21.39 -23.78 -30.82
N VAL A 1031 -22.09 -23.19 -31.78
CA VAL A 1031 -23.01 -22.06 -31.61
C VAL A 1031 -24.43 -22.62 -31.63
N ALA A 1032 -25.09 -22.60 -30.48
CA ALA A 1032 -26.41 -23.19 -30.26
C ALA A 1032 -27.39 -22.16 -29.71
N LEU A 1033 -28.68 -22.52 -29.73
CA LEU A 1033 -29.73 -21.85 -28.99
C LEU A 1033 -30.06 -22.67 -27.74
N GLU A 1034 -30.14 -22.00 -26.59
CA GLU A 1034 -30.58 -22.54 -25.29
C GLU A 1034 -31.53 -21.50 -24.69
N ASP A 1035 -32.81 -21.85 -24.52
CA ASP A 1035 -33.88 -20.91 -24.12
C ASP A 1035 -33.91 -19.61 -24.97
N GLY A 1036 -33.73 -19.73 -26.29
CA GLY A 1036 -33.73 -18.62 -27.25
C GLY A 1036 -32.44 -17.79 -27.29
N LYS A 1037 -31.51 -18.03 -26.37
CA LYS A 1037 -30.23 -17.32 -26.26
C LYS A 1037 -29.12 -18.08 -26.97
N VAL A 1038 -28.11 -17.35 -27.43
CA VAL A 1038 -26.92 -17.93 -28.06
C VAL A 1038 -26.03 -18.55 -27.00
N LYS A 1039 -25.79 -19.85 -27.10
CA LYS A 1039 -24.78 -20.57 -26.32
C LYS A 1039 -23.58 -20.90 -27.22
N PHE A 1040 -22.43 -20.36 -26.86
CA PHE A 1040 -21.17 -20.69 -27.51
C PHE A 1040 -20.35 -21.60 -26.62
N THR A 1041 -19.94 -22.75 -27.15
CA THR A 1041 -19.12 -23.75 -26.44
C THR A 1041 -17.89 -24.04 -27.27
N VAL A 1042 -16.72 -24.06 -26.64
CA VAL A 1042 -15.45 -24.49 -27.23
C VAL A 1042 -14.78 -25.43 -26.24
N GLY A 1043 -14.57 -26.68 -26.63
CA GLY A 1043 -14.09 -27.72 -25.72
C GLY A 1043 -15.00 -27.84 -24.49
N GLN A 1044 -14.43 -27.60 -23.31
CA GLN A 1044 -15.11 -27.65 -22.01
C GLN A 1044 -15.66 -26.29 -21.55
N LEU A 1045 -15.27 -25.18 -22.20
CA LEU A 1045 -15.69 -23.83 -21.82
C LEU A 1045 -16.95 -23.43 -22.59
N SER A 1046 -17.92 -22.81 -21.91
CA SER A 1046 -19.16 -22.35 -22.54
C SER A 1046 -19.67 -21.04 -21.95
N VAL A 1047 -20.27 -20.19 -22.79
CA VAL A 1047 -20.95 -18.96 -22.42
C VAL A 1047 -22.32 -18.89 -23.10
N THR A 1048 -23.33 -18.40 -22.38
CA THR A 1048 -24.70 -18.19 -22.91
C THR A 1048 -25.06 -16.72 -22.82
N SER A 1049 -25.47 -16.11 -23.94
CA SER A 1049 -25.87 -14.72 -24.05
C SER A 1049 -27.00 -14.35 -23.08
N ASN A 1050 -27.09 -13.08 -22.73
CA ASN A 1050 -28.20 -12.47 -22.02
C ASN A 1050 -29.34 -12.12 -23.00
N THR A 1051 -29.01 -11.70 -24.22
CA THR A 1051 -29.97 -11.35 -25.27
C THR A 1051 -30.55 -12.58 -25.95
N ASP A 1052 -31.88 -12.61 -26.10
CA ASP A 1052 -32.66 -13.58 -26.88
C ASP A 1052 -32.62 -13.21 -28.36
N VAL A 1053 -32.34 -14.20 -29.22
CA VAL A 1053 -32.28 -14.03 -30.69
C VAL A 1053 -33.39 -14.82 -31.42
N ALA A 1054 -34.21 -15.57 -30.67
CA ALA A 1054 -35.34 -16.34 -31.18
C ALA A 1054 -36.62 -15.50 -31.29
N ASP A 1055 -36.50 -14.24 -31.70
CA ASP A 1055 -37.59 -13.26 -31.76
C ASP A 1055 -38.27 -13.14 -33.14
N GLY A 1056 -37.89 -14.00 -34.09
CA GLY A 1056 -38.38 -13.98 -35.47
C GLY A 1056 -37.84 -12.83 -36.32
N LYS A 1057 -36.82 -12.11 -35.85
CA LYS A 1057 -36.11 -11.08 -36.62
C LYS A 1057 -34.70 -11.53 -36.96
N TRP A 1058 -34.07 -10.81 -37.89
CA TRP A 1058 -32.66 -10.99 -38.19
C TRP A 1058 -31.82 -10.42 -37.04
N ASN A 1059 -30.98 -11.26 -36.45
CA ASN A 1059 -29.96 -10.90 -35.49
C ASN A 1059 -28.59 -11.34 -36.02
N THR A 1060 -27.58 -10.46 -35.96
CA THR A 1060 -26.20 -10.86 -36.24
C THR A 1060 -25.55 -11.41 -34.97
N ILE A 1061 -24.83 -12.51 -35.11
CA ILE A 1061 -24.16 -13.21 -34.04
C ILE A 1061 -22.69 -13.34 -34.43
N SER A 1062 -21.80 -12.99 -33.51
CA SER A 1062 -20.37 -13.26 -33.63
C SER A 1062 -19.87 -13.93 -32.36
N CYS A 1063 -19.27 -15.10 -32.46
CA CYS A 1063 -18.76 -15.89 -31.34
C CYS A 1063 -17.26 -16.10 -31.50
N CYS A 1064 -16.48 -15.61 -30.54
CA CYS A 1064 -15.03 -15.52 -30.64
C CYS A 1064 -14.36 -16.30 -29.51
N ARG A 1065 -13.34 -17.11 -29.84
CA ARG A 1065 -12.30 -17.53 -28.89
C ARG A 1065 -11.12 -16.57 -29.05
N GLU A 1066 -10.83 -15.79 -28.02
CA GLU A 1066 -9.69 -14.86 -27.97
C GLU A 1066 -8.36 -15.60 -27.77
N LYS A 1067 -7.22 -14.94 -28.00
CA LYS A 1067 -5.89 -15.53 -27.81
C LYS A 1067 -5.62 -15.96 -26.36
N ASN A 1068 -6.23 -15.27 -25.42
CA ASN A 1068 -6.14 -15.61 -24.00
C ASN A 1068 -7.10 -16.75 -23.60
N GLY A 1069 -7.87 -17.32 -24.53
CA GLY A 1069 -8.84 -18.39 -24.29
C GLY A 1069 -10.23 -17.94 -23.84
N MET A 1070 -10.45 -16.64 -23.63
CA MET A 1070 -11.77 -16.09 -23.32
C MET A 1070 -12.74 -16.34 -24.48
N LEU A 1071 -13.98 -16.72 -24.17
CA LEU A 1071 -15.04 -16.78 -25.16
C LEU A 1071 -15.89 -15.52 -25.08
N LYS A 1072 -16.20 -14.89 -26.22
CA LYS A 1072 -17.08 -13.72 -26.32
C LYS A 1072 -18.25 -13.99 -27.27
N ILE A 1073 -19.41 -13.47 -26.92
CA ILE A 1073 -20.59 -13.42 -27.80
C ILE A 1073 -20.94 -11.95 -28.05
N TYR A 1074 -21.02 -11.58 -29.32
CA TYR A 1074 -21.56 -10.32 -29.80
C TYR A 1074 -22.90 -10.57 -30.46
N ILE A 1075 -23.89 -9.73 -30.13
CA ILE A 1075 -25.22 -9.74 -30.74
C ILE A 1075 -25.46 -8.35 -31.33
N ASN A 1076 -25.74 -8.28 -32.63
CA ASN A 1076 -25.98 -7.02 -33.34
C ASN A 1076 -24.85 -5.98 -33.13
N GLY A 1077 -23.59 -6.45 -33.25
CA GLY A 1077 -22.37 -5.64 -33.05
C GLY A 1077 -21.98 -5.39 -31.58
N VAL A 1078 -22.88 -5.63 -30.63
CA VAL A 1078 -22.63 -5.31 -29.21
C VAL A 1078 -22.14 -6.53 -28.43
N LEU A 1079 -21.07 -6.37 -27.65
CA LEU A 1079 -20.62 -7.40 -26.71
C LEU A 1079 -21.73 -7.69 -25.68
N ASP A 1080 -22.28 -8.89 -25.74
CA ASP A 1080 -23.38 -9.30 -24.89
C ASP A 1080 -22.88 -10.02 -23.63
N LYS A 1081 -21.91 -10.94 -23.79
CA LYS A 1081 -21.32 -11.67 -22.66
C LYS A 1081 -19.98 -12.31 -23.02
N SER A 1082 -19.14 -12.52 -22.02
CA SER A 1082 -17.95 -13.36 -22.12
C SER A 1082 -17.82 -14.36 -20.97
N VAL A 1083 -16.90 -15.31 -21.11
CA VAL A 1083 -16.41 -16.16 -20.02
C VAL A 1083 -14.91 -16.39 -20.15
N TYR A 1084 -14.21 -16.31 -19.04
CA TYR A 1084 -12.79 -16.66 -18.92
C TYR A 1084 -12.60 -17.61 -17.73
N ASN A 1085 -11.79 -18.65 -17.92
CA ASN A 1085 -11.41 -19.55 -16.83
C ASN A 1085 -9.94 -19.96 -17.00
N ALA A 1086 -9.09 -19.53 -16.06
CA ALA A 1086 -7.65 -19.82 -16.10
C ALA A 1086 -7.30 -21.31 -16.06
N ASP A 1087 -8.22 -22.17 -15.57
CA ASP A 1087 -8.02 -23.63 -15.53
C ASP A 1087 -8.40 -24.32 -16.86
N ILE A 1088 -9.08 -23.62 -17.77
CA ILE A 1088 -9.58 -24.14 -19.06
C ILE A 1088 -9.23 -23.13 -20.15
N LEU A 1089 -7.96 -23.11 -20.58
CA LEU A 1089 -7.47 -22.19 -21.60
C LEU A 1089 -7.03 -22.93 -22.86
N ASN A 1090 -7.40 -22.36 -24.01
CA ASN A 1090 -6.85 -22.71 -25.32
C ASN A 1090 -6.75 -24.21 -25.60
N GLU A 1091 -7.80 -24.97 -25.27
CA GLU A 1091 -7.84 -26.40 -25.52
C GLU A 1091 -7.55 -26.71 -27.00
N ASN A 1092 -6.76 -27.75 -27.23
CA ASN A 1092 -6.34 -28.15 -28.55
C ASN A 1092 -7.51 -28.76 -29.34
N LEU A 1093 -7.92 -28.10 -30.42
CA LEU A 1093 -9.05 -28.51 -31.25
C LEU A 1093 -8.61 -29.41 -32.41
N SER A 1094 -9.46 -30.38 -32.77
CA SER A 1094 -9.23 -31.28 -33.91
C SER A 1094 -10.12 -30.90 -35.10
N PHE A 1095 -9.59 -31.05 -36.32
CA PHE A 1095 -10.38 -30.89 -37.54
C PHE A 1095 -11.58 -31.84 -37.55
N ALA A 1096 -12.77 -31.30 -37.83
CA ALA A 1096 -13.97 -32.10 -38.01
C ALA A 1096 -14.95 -31.41 -38.96
N PRO A 1097 -15.88 -32.13 -39.60
CA PRO A 1097 -16.87 -31.52 -40.48
C PRO A 1097 -17.72 -30.48 -39.74
N ILE A 1098 -17.92 -29.31 -40.36
CA ILE A 1098 -18.83 -28.29 -39.82
C ILE A 1098 -20.25 -28.63 -40.26
N THR A 1099 -21.19 -28.58 -39.32
CA THR A 1099 -22.63 -28.70 -39.57
C THR A 1099 -23.30 -27.35 -39.39
N ILE A 1100 -24.07 -26.92 -40.40
CA ILE A 1100 -24.91 -25.73 -40.37
C ILE A 1100 -26.37 -26.16 -40.45
N GLY A 1101 -27.16 -25.74 -39.46
CA GLY A 1101 -28.56 -26.14 -39.29
C GLY A 1101 -28.74 -27.60 -38.88
N GLN A 1102 -29.92 -27.92 -38.38
CA GLN A 1102 -30.28 -29.29 -37.99
C GLN A 1102 -31.79 -29.52 -38.11
N LYS A 1103 -32.19 -30.79 -38.13
CA LYS A 1103 -33.61 -31.16 -38.17
C LYS A 1103 -34.31 -30.69 -36.89
N GLY A 1104 -35.42 -29.96 -37.04
CA GLY A 1104 -36.22 -29.46 -35.93
C GLY A 1104 -36.12 -27.95 -35.72
N LEU A 1105 -35.12 -27.28 -36.30
CA LEU A 1105 -35.05 -25.81 -36.30
C LEU A 1105 -36.01 -25.20 -37.33
N THR A 1106 -36.60 -24.07 -36.99
CA THR A 1106 -37.39 -23.20 -37.87
C THR A 1106 -36.61 -21.92 -38.20
N GLY A 1107 -36.89 -21.30 -39.35
CA GLY A 1107 -36.25 -20.04 -39.75
C GLY A 1107 -35.06 -20.20 -40.71
N SER A 1108 -34.27 -19.14 -40.84
CA SER A 1108 -33.20 -18.97 -41.82
C SER A 1108 -31.88 -18.52 -41.18
N ILE A 1109 -30.77 -18.84 -41.85
CA ILE A 1109 -29.41 -18.39 -41.54
C ILE A 1109 -28.72 -17.94 -42.83
N LYS A 1110 -27.90 -16.90 -42.77
CA LYS A 1110 -27.09 -16.37 -43.90
C LYS A 1110 -25.80 -15.76 -43.39
N ASP A 1111 -24.94 -15.31 -44.30
CA ASP A 1111 -23.69 -14.60 -44.00
C ASP A 1111 -22.82 -15.37 -43.00
N VAL A 1112 -22.69 -16.69 -43.21
CA VAL A 1112 -21.96 -17.58 -42.30
C VAL A 1112 -20.47 -17.51 -42.60
N GLU A 1113 -19.68 -17.13 -41.60
CA GLU A 1113 -18.24 -16.98 -41.72
C GLU A 1113 -17.52 -17.70 -40.57
N LEU A 1114 -16.39 -18.32 -40.89
CA LEU A 1114 -15.45 -18.87 -39.92
C LEU A 1114 -14.05 -18.36 -40.27
N GLU A 1115 -13.42 -17.68 -39.33
CA GLU A 1115 -12.11 -17.06 -39.51
C GLU A 1115 -11.09 -17.67 -38.55
N ASN A 1116 -9.85 -17.80 -39.02
CA ASN A 1116 -8.70 -18.22 -38.24
C ASN A 1116 -8.11 -17.07 -37.40
N LYS A 1117 -8.96 -16.15 -36.93
CA LYS A 1117 -8.62 -15.05 -36.03
C LYS A 1117 -9.82 -14.69 -35.17
N ALA A 1118 -9.57 -14.19 -33.97
CA ALA A 1118 -10.59 -13.48 -33.20
C ALA A 1118 -10.99 -12.17 -33.90
N ARG A 1119 -12.29 -11.81 -33.85
CA ARG A 1119 -12.76 -10.46 -34.19
C ARG A 1119 -12.75 -9.55 -32.98
N THR A 1120 -12.34 -8.31 -33.20
CA THR A 1120 -12.41 -7.21 -32.23
C THR A 1120 -13.75 -6.48 -32.27
N PHE A 1121 -13.97 -5.57 -31.31
CA PHE A 1121 -15.10 -4.63 -31.30
C PHE A 1121 -15.27 -3.89 -32.63
N ALA A 1122 -14.18 -3.49 -33.29
CA ALA A 1122 -14.22 -2.73 -34.54
C ALA A 1122 -14.56 -3.58 -35.78
N GLU A 1123 -14.46 -4.92 -35.68
CA GLU A 1123 -14.69 -5.86 -36.79
C GLU A 1123 -16.06 -6.55 -36.71
N VAL A 1124 -16.80 -6.37 -35.60
CA VAL A 1124 -18.14 -6.95 -35.41
C VAL A 1124 -19.28 -5.94 -35.62
N ASP A 1125 -18.97 -4.64 -35.66
CA ASP A 1125 -19.92 -3.53 -35.84
C ASP A 1125 -20.51 -3.46 -37.26
#